data_AF-A0A9X3N509-F1
#
_entry.id   AF-A0A9X3N509-F1
#
_cell.length_a   1.000
_cell.length_b   1.000
_cell.length_c   1.000
_cell.angle_alpha   90.00
_cell.angle_beta   90.00
_cell.angle_gamma   90.00
#
_symmetry.space_group_name_H-M   'P 1'
#
loop_
_entity.id
_entity.type
_entity.pdbx_description
1 polymer ?
#
loop_
_entity_poly.entity_id
_entity_poly.type
_entity_poly.pdbx_seq_one_letter_code
_entity_poly.pdbx_strand_id
1 'polypeptide(L)'
;MSQREVDSVAQSDPVAPAETAAMPVVPLPGRAVPLARMGVDQRAAAVRALSAGAGNASVARMLSRSILSDLKEFKHGIEIDLPTASTEEKLAEIERLLGSQGGAFGATVVWESMPDLLTVAKANAALFMRSAKRDPSLLENEAFDSVRERFKAAVEGRVLGNLQANRDYVTAQMEAVGVTAGTEPESAETTAEQDLAVRKAQLLAEQVAAWQAGMANAKLIKVGRNTEHRSGGWRRDFASDVEVPALFDPDKPPQIRGPREGSGESGYQDYDAVKGHYDTLDKAVKKVLADSPAVYAIVTHGEAGAAKDLAKQDTKQARAQIGKAMTAMGAKIDEAVPLVGDDLDYRDFIPVHQQLMAGGPFSGELEKAIIARDVEGHEMGKVLRSLALGALSAAAFLVAEFATAGMATFIAVAVGITASVGNAAISIEDYLDKAKAIDAHTGDARNDIVTQEQVDSALFQAVMDSALAFIDGAVGIASAASKLGGPAAKLLEAAEAGAAKMGTAGLSEALSGADLGLKQLAIEKSLGEAGIEATIKASGKSAEELATIVGKESEAGKRLLAAGNLGGEALEGLVANLADFAKLEPAERAATMRAAIDQFGYAGALRRAGGWKTVTKTLGEGHPIATELDAWRSSLVRDMQAWMEAASKGESKAVQTGTAASTSDVDLSTVGRDAAQQADRALEYIARRAGVSRTELESVLDLDAAVNPARMHLQDVVKDLSPQARAAIDREAARFEEALAKARADGTFTPLSKEQVGALNKRMDDWSAALAKLEAEGGAEAEKAALIQKIGRTQAEVLASSDTMYGTGGSIRTWVTERAAASGVKSDLEKLAEAGVKVDPAAATIWPGQRFTSILGEGHFLDRAFAAIARGAEGPALVGAIKDLGKHGGRVVEILGRDVAVTGMSAAKMESLAEALAGWLKASKGPLADTVKDAAELARIRGELAGQIGQLRTAMNNGTGALRAQAQLGPALSASELAGIDAWVRAQAAAELRGQALLDSLLSLEQSVSLPAKVGSAAAATPEPNTSTPDGPVYSPPPSSTP
;
A
#
# COMPACT_ATOMS: atom_id res chain seq x y z
N MET A 1 -37.53 -11.85 -45.79
CA MET A 1 -38.95 -11.52 -46.01
C MET A 1 -39.23 -10.17 -45.37
N SER A 2 -39.63 -9.20 -46.22
CA SER A 2 -40.36 -7.93 -46.03
C SER A 2 -40.30 -7.19 -44.68
N GLN A 3 -39.77 -5.96 -44.56
CA GLN A 3 -40.25 -4.64 -45.06
C GLN A 3 -41.61 -4.16 -44.53
N ARG A 4 -41.61 -2.98 -43.88
CA ARG A 4 -42.39 -1.74 -44.17
C ARG A 4 -42.34 -0.76 -42.98
N GLU A 5 -42.51 0.56 -43.08
CA GLU A 5 -42.27 1.65 -44.04
C GLU A 5 -42.69 2.94 -43.29
N VAL A 6 -41.77 3.92 -43.21
CA VAL A 6 -41.90 5.36 -43.54
C VAL A 6 -43.19 6.14 -43.20
N ASP A 7 -43.09 7.29 -42.50
CA ASP A 7 -43.35 8.63 -43.10
C ASP A 7 -43.07 9.85 -42.20
N SER A 8 -42.63 10.92 -42.86
CA SER A 8 -42.18 12.24 -42.37
C SER A 8 -43.04 13.36 -42.96
N VAL A 9 -43.32 14.49 -42.26
CA VAL A 9 -43.77 15.74 -42.93
C VAL A 9 -43.32 17.04 -42.22
N ALA A 10 -42.40 17.73 -42.90
CA ALA A 10 -42.30 19.14 -43.36
C ALA A 10 -42.59 20.39 -42.50
N GLN A 11 -41.61 21.33 -42.62
CA GLN A 11 -41.65 22.79 -42.45
C GLN A 11 -42.57 23.52 -43.45
N SER A 12 -43.05 24.70 -43.05
CA SER A 12 -43.35 25.82 -43.96
C SER A 12 -43.36 27.17 -43.23
N ASP A 13 -42.66 28.15 -43.82
CA ASP A 13 -42.79 29.61 -43.66
C ASP A 13 -42.91 30.21 -45.09
N PRO A 14 -43.19 31.51 -45.34
CA PRO A 14 -43.99 32.54 -44.64
C PRO A 14 -44.93 33.28 -45.64
N VAL A 15 -45.67 34.34 -45.22
CA VAL A 15 -45.98 35.60 -45.99
C VAL A 15 -46.77 36.60 -45.10
N ALA A 16 -46.39 37.89 -45.16
CA ALA A 16 -46.95 39.06 -44.44
C ALA A 16 -48.26 39.63 -45.05
N PRO A 17 -48.97 40.55 -44.35
CA PRO A 17 -48.98 41.94 -44.86
C PRO A 17 -49.15 43.11 -43.85
N ALA A 18 -48.62 44.26 -44.29
CA ALA A 18 -49.10 45.66 -44.24
C ALA A 18 -49.15 46.52 -42.96
N GLU A 19 -48.56 47.71 -43.12
CA GLU A 19 -48.39 48.85 -42.21
C GLU A 19 -49.68 49.63 -41.90
N THR A 20 -49.78 50.16 -40.67
CA THR A 20 -50.50 51.39 -40.35
C THR A 20 -49.65 52.26 -39.41
N ALA A 21 -49.64 53.58 -39.67
CA ALA A 21 -48.72 54.56 -39.10
C ALA A 21 -48.97 54.91 -37.62
N ALA A 22 -47.89 55.26 -36.93
CA ALA A 22 -47.77 55.46 -35.48
C ALA A 22 -48.31 56.80 -34.95
N MET A 23 -48.89 56.76 -33.74
CA MET A 23 -48.81 57.88 -32.78
C MET A 23 -47.59 57.68 -31.87
N PRO A 24 -46.94 58.75 -31.37
CA PRO A 24 -45.86 58.60 -30.40
C PRO A 24 -46.44 58.06 -29.08
N VAL A 25 -46.35 56.75 -28.88
CA VAL A 25 -46.46 56.14 -27.57
C VAL A 25 -45.25 56.58 -26.78
N VAL A 26 -45.42 57.49 -25.83
CA VAL A 26 -44.41 57.70 -24.79
C VAL A 26 -44.44 56.43 -23.94
N PRO A 27 -43.37 55.61 -23.92
CA PRO A 27 -43.36 54.40 -23.14
C PRO A 27 -43.50 54.78 -21.65
N LEU A 28 -44.57 54.31 -21.02
CA LEU A 28 -44.60 54.19 -19.57
C LEU A 28 -43.43 53.29 -19.20
N PRO A 29 -42.46 53.74 -18.37
CA PRO A 29 -41.37 52.88 -17.96
C PRO A 29 -41.95 51.64 -17.28
N GLY A 30 -41.67 50.49 -17.87
CA GLY A 30 -41.90 49.19 -17.25
C GLY A 30 -41.26 49.19 -15.85
N ARG A 31 -41.91 48.45 -14.94
CA ARG A 31 -41.54 48.35 -13.53
C ARG A 31 -40.02 48.38 -13.31
N ALA A 32 -39.61 49.27 -12.41
CA ALA A 32 -38.28 49.39 -11.79
C ALA A 32 -37.30 50.42 -12.37
N VAL A 33 -37.74 51.67 -12.61
CA VAL A 33 -36.82 52.83 -12.46
C VAL A 33 -37.29 53.69 -11.29
N PRO A 34 -36.48 53.86 -10.23
CA PRO A 34 -36.81 54.73 -9.10
C PRO A 34 -37.01 56.17 -9.59
N LEU A 35 -38.08 56.84 -9.16
CA LEU A 35 -38.33 58.27 -9.47
C LEU A 35 -37.09 59.14 -9.16
N ALA A 36 -36.30 58.77 -8.15
CA ALA A 36 -35.06 59.43 -7.77
C ALA A 36 -34.00 59.51 -8.88
N ARG A 37 -33.99 58.59 -9.86
CA ARG A 37 -33.02 58.55 -10.97
C ARG A 37 -33.51 59.27 -12.24
N MET A 38 -34.76 59.75 -12.27
CA MET A 38 -35.31 60.48 -13.42
C MET A 38 -34.92 61.96 -13.38
N GLY A 39 -34.82 62.63 -14.55
CA GLY A 39 -34.65 64.09 -14.59
C GLY A 39 -35.81 64.83 -13.92
N VAL A 40 -35.61 66.07 -13.44
CA VAL A 40 -36.63 66.85 -12.70
C VAL A 40 -37.94 66.96 -13.50
N ASP A 41 -37.85 67.18 -14.81
CA ASP A 41 -39.02 67.29 -15.69
C ASP A 41 -39.71 65.94 -15.94
N GLN A 42 -38.95 64.85 -15.99
CA GLN A 42 -39.48 63.49 -16.11
C GLN A 42 -40.16 63.04 -14.82
N ARG A 43 -39.61 63.40 -13.65
CA ARG A 43 -40.27 63.21 -12.35
C ARG A 43 -41.58 63.99 -12.27
N ALA A 44 -41.56 65.26 -12.68
CA ALA A 44 -42.76 66.09 -12.67
C ALA A 44 -43.84 65.54 -13.61
N ALA A 45 -43.45 65.01 -14.78
CA ALA A 45 -44.36 64.36 -15.72
C ALA A 45 -44.93 63.04 -15.18
N ALA A 46 -44.09 62.19 -14.57
CA ALA A 46 -44.52 60.91 -13.98
C ALA A 46 -45.43 61.11 -12.76
N VAL A 47 -45.13 62.08 -11.90
CA VAL A 47 -45.97 62.44 -10.73
C VAL A 47 -47.30 63.06 -11.18
N ARG A 48 -47.31 63.89 -12.23
CA ARG A 48 -48.56 64.40 -12.83
C ARG A 48 -49.39 63.29 -13.47
N ALA A 49 -48.78 62.35 -14.18
CA ALA A 49 -49.48 61.22 -14.79
C ALA A 49 -50.10 60.29 -13.73
N LEU A 50 -49.38 60.01 -12.64
CA LEU A 50 -49.89 59.22 -11.50
C LEU A 50 -50.97 59.95 -10.70
N SER A 51 -50.82 61.27 -10.50
CA SER A 51 -51.82 62.12 -9.85
C SER A 51 -53.13 62.19 -10.65
N ALA A 52 -53.04 62.23 -11.99
CA ALA A 52 -54.21 62.30 -12.87
C ALA A 52 -54.95 60.96 -13.00
N GLY A 53 -54.26 59.83 -12.91
CA GLY A 53 -54.85 58.50 -13.09
C GLY A 53 -55.35 57.80 -11.82
N ALA A 54 -54.74 58.03 -10.66
CA ALA A 54 -54.96 57.18 -9.46
C ALA A 54 -55.25 57.96 -8.16
N GLY A 55 -55.33 59.29 -8.21
CA GLY A 55 -55.65 60.16 -7.08
C GLY A 55 -54.53 60.30 -6.03
N ASN A 56 -54.60 61.38 -5.23
CA ASN A 56 -53.56 61.76 -4.26
C ASN A 56 -53.23 60.67 -3.21
N ALA A 57 -54.17 59.76 -2.93
CA ALA A 57 -53.96 58.64 -2.00
C ALA A 57 -53.00 57.56 -2.53
N SER A 58 -52.90 57.40 -3.85
CA SER A 58 -51.99 56.44 -4.50
C SER A 58 -50.58 56.99 -4.57
N VAL A 59 -50.46 58.31 -4.82
CA VAL A 59 -49.20 59.07 -4.74
C VAL A 59 -48.68 59.08 -3.30
N ALA A 60 -49.54 59.30 -2.30
CA ALA A 60 -49.18 59.23 -0.89
C ALA A 60 -48.74 57.81 -0.45
N ARG A 61 -49.38 56.75 -0.96
CA ARG A 61 -48.97 55.36 -0.67
C ARG A 61 -47.63 55.00 -1.32
N MET A 62 -47.37 55.45 -2.54
CA MET A 62 -46.09 55.21 -3.21
C MET A 62 -44.95 56.00 -2.53
N LEU A 63 -45.17 57.28 -2.21
CA LEU A 63 -44.24 58.08 -1.42
C LEU A 63 -44.05 57.49 -0.02
N SER A 64 -45.10 56.95 0.62
CA SER A 64 -44.94 56.28 1.92
C SER A 64 -44.08 55.02 1.83
N ARG A 65 -44.12 54.27 0.71
CA ARG A 65 -43.25 53.10 0.52
C ARG A 65 -41.80 53.46 0.22
N SER A 66 -41.54 54.56 -0.50
CA SER A 66 -40.16 55.02 -0.72
C SER A 66 -39.58 55.76 0.49
N ILE A 67 -40.41 56.38 1.34
CA ILE A 67 -39.98 57.02 2.58
C ILE A 67 -39.83 55.97 3.72
N LEU A 68 -40.59 54.87 3.67
CA LEU A 68 -40.47 53.77 4.65
C LEU A 68 -39.34 52.77 4.34
N SER A 69 -38.82 52.71 3.11
CA SER A 69 -37.55 52.00 2.85
C SER A 69 -36.39 52.70 3.56
N ASP A 70 -36.34 54.04 3.49
CA ASP A 70 -35.30 54.85 4.13
C ASP A 70 -35.36 54.82 5.67
N LEU A 71 -36.50 54.44 6.27
CA LEU A 71 -36.69 54.33 7.72
C LEU A 71 -36.47 52.91 8.29
N LYS A 72 -36.27 51.88 7.45
CA LYS A 72 -35.94 50.52 7.92
C LYS A 72 -34.44 50.33 8.15
N GLU A 73 -33.59 50.99 7.38
CA GLU A 73 -32.13 50.91 7.51
C GLU A 73 -31.67 51.36 8.91
N PHE A 74 -32.19 52.49 9.41
CA PHE A 74 -31.91 52.98 10.77
C PHE A 74 -32.43 52.08 11.91
N LYS A 75 -33.49 51.29 11.70
CA LYS A 75 -34.06 50.41 12.75
C LYS A 75 -33.21 49.18 13.04
N HIS A 76 -32.35 48.79 12.11
CA HIS A 76 -31.44 47.67 12.26
C HIS A 76 -30.00 48.10 12.52
N GLY A 77 -29.84 49.40 12.84
CA GLY A 77 -28.55 50.02 13.12
C GLY A 77 -27.67 50.18 11.89
N ILE A 78 -28.20 50.13 10.66
CA ILE A 78 -27.43 50.28 9.42
C ILE A 78 -27.16 51.77 9.18
N GLU A 79 -25.89 52.15 8.99
CA GLU A 79 -25.43 53.55 8.90
C GLU A 79 -25.09 54.01 7.47
N ILE A 80 -25.17 53.11 6.47
CA ILE A 80 -24.87 53.38 5.06
C ILE A 80 -26.13 53.31 4.17
N ASP A 81 -26.14 54.02 3.05
CA ASP A 81 -27.20 53.96 2.02
C ASP A 81 -26.99 52.73 1.12
N LEU A 82 -27.67 51.62 1.43
CA LEU A 82 -27.44 50.32 0.77
C LEU A 82 -27.58 50.34 -0.77
N PRO A 83 -28.53 51.09 -1.37
CA PRO A 83 -28.63 51.22 -2.83
C PRO A 83 -27.41 51.85 -3.53
N THR A 84 -26.65 52.71 -2.86
CA THR A 84 -25.54 53.48 -3.47
C THR A 84 -24.18 53.11 -2.91
N ALA A 85 -24.12 52.48 -1.73
CA ALA A 85 -22.90 52.04 -1.09
C ALA A 85 -22.12 51.02 -1.94
N SER A 86 -20.79 51.17 -1.97
CA SER A 86 -19.88 50.22 -2.62
C SER A 86 -19.86 48.88 -1.88
N THR A 87 -19.34 47.83 -2.52
CA THR A 87 -19.18 46.51 -1.88
C THR A 87 -18.29 46.61 -0.64
N GLU A 88 -17.23 47.42 -0.70
CA GLU A 88 -16.30 47.66 0.40
C GLU A 88 -16.99 48.37 1.57
N GLU A 89 -17.82 49.37 1.30
CA GLU A 89 -18.61 50.07 2.33
C GLU A 89 -19.59 49.11 3.01
N LYS A 90 -20.25 48.25 2.22
CA LYS A 90 -21.16 47.21 2.75
C LYS A 90 -20.42 46.18 3.61
N LEU A 91 -19.24 45.72 3.20
CA LEU A 91 -18.43 44.77 3.98
C LEU A 91 -17.96 45.39 5.30
N ALA A 92 -17.51 46.65 5.29
CA ALA A 92 -17.13 47.37 6.52
C ALA A 92 -18.33 47.53 7.46
N GLU A 93 -19.51 47.78 6.91
CA GLU A 93 -20.73 47.90 7.70
C GLU A 93 -21.16 46.57 8.33
N ILE A 94 -21.00 45.45 7.63
CA ILE A 94 -21.21 44.11 8.20
C ILE A 94 -20.29 43.89 9.40
N GLU A 95 -19.00 44.23 9.29
CA GLU A 95 -18.07 44.10 10.41
C GLU A 95 -18.49 44.93 11.64
N ARG A 96 -18.93 46.17 11.40
CA ARG A 96 -19.44 47.06 12.46
C ARG A 96 -20.69 46.48 13.12
N LEU A 97 -21.64 46.01 12.32
CA LEU A 97 -22.89 45.41 12.81
C LEU A 97 -22.64 44.13 13.62
N LEU A 98 -21.71 43.27 13.19
CA LEU A 98 -21.28 42.10 13.96
C LEU A 98 -20.56 42.49 15.27
N GLY A 99 -19.99 43.69 15.39
CA GLY A 99 -19.46 44.22 16.64
C GLY A 99 -20.55 44.61 17.66
N SER A 100 -21.78 44.85 17.20
CA SER A 100 -22.88 45.34 18.03
C SER A 100 -23.77 44.21 18.58
N GLN A 101 -24.36 44.43 19.77
CA GLN A 101 -25.34 43.52 20.35
C GLN A 101 -26.68 43.68 19.60
N GLY A 102 -27.11 42.63 18.89
CA GLY A 102 -28.34 42.65 18.08
C GLY A 102 -28.15 43.00 16.60
N GLY A 103 -26.93 43.35 16.17
CA GLY A 103 -26.65 43.69 14.77
C GLY A 103 -26.61 42.52 13.78
N ALA A 104 -26.88 41.28 14.22
CA ALA A 104 -26.88 40.10 13.34
C ALA A 104 -27.88 40.23 12.19
N PHE A 105 -29.13 40.64 12.50
CA PHE A 105 -30.16 40.86 11.49
C PHE A 105 -29.81 42.02 10.55
N GLY A 106 -29.21 43.09 11.09
CA GLY A 106 -28.70 44.19 10.26
C GLY A 106 -27.66 43.69 9.26
N ALA A 107 -26.69 42.89 9.71
CA ALA A 107 -25.67 42.30 8.84
C ALA A 107 -26.29 41.42 7.74
N THR A 108 -27.33 40.63 8.05
CA THR A 108 -28.10 39.85 7.05
C THR A 108 -28.68 40.77 5.97
N VAL A 109 -29.35 41.86 6.36
CA VAL A 109 -29.92 42.83 5.40
C VAL A 109 -28.84 43.46 4.51
N VAL A 110 -27.66 43.77 5.07
CA VAL A 110 -26.54 44.32 4.29
C VAL A 110 -26.03 43.30 3.27
N TRP A 111 -25.86 42.03 3.66
CA TRP A 111 -25.50 40.94 2.75
C TRP A 111 -26.50 40.78 1.61
N GLU A 112 -27.81 40.72 1.93
CA GLU A 112 -28.89 40.56 0.94
C GLU A 112 -28.99 41.73 -0.04
N SER A 113 -28.44 42.90 0.31
CA SER A 113 -28.39 44.06 -0.59
C SER A 113 -27.32 43.94 -1.69
N MET A 114 -26.46 42.92 -1.66
CA MET A 114 -25.39 42.73 -2.65
C MET A 114 -25.95 42.03 -3.91
N PRO A 115 -25.69 42.57 -5.12
CA PRO A 115 -26.27 42.02 -6.35
C PRO A 115 -25.72 40.65 -6.75
N ASP A 116 -24.53 40.28 -6.28
CA ASP A 116 -23.92 38.97 -6.48
C ASP A 116 -23.42 38.41 -5.14
N LEU A 117 -24.38 38.14 -4.24
CA LEU A 117 -24.11 37.68 -2.88
C LEU A 117 -23.20 36.44 -2.87
N LEU A 118 -23.38 35.49 -3.79
CA LEU A 118 -22.54 34.29 -3.86
C LEU A 118 -21.07 34.63 -4.11
N THR A 119 -20.78 35.45 -5.12
CA THR A 119 -19.40 35.84 -5.45
C THR A 119 -18.77 36.63 -4.30
N VAL A 120 -19.51 37.58 -3.71
CA VAL A 120 -18.98 38.39 -2.61
C VAL A 120 -18.78 37.56 -1.34
N ALA A 121 -19.71 36.65 -1.01
CA ALA A 121 -19.58 35.74 0.12
C ALA A 121 -18.37 34.80 -0.05
N LYS A 122 -18.12 34.28 -1.26
CA LYS A 122 -16.92 33.48 -1.54
C LYS A 122 -15.62 34.26 -1.36
N ALA A 123 -15.58 35.49 -1.86
CA ALA A 123 -14.42 36.37 -1.70
C ALA A 123 -14.17 36.76 -0.23
N ASN A 124 -15.21 36.68 0.62
CA ASN A 124 -15.17 37.11 2.02
C ASN A 124 -15.68 36.00 2.97
N ALA A 125 -15.31 34.74 2.71
CA ALA A 125 -15.89 33.57 3.35
C ALA A 125 -15.87 33.63 4.89
N ALA A 126 -14.76 34.07 5.49
CA ALA A 126 -14.64 34.17 6.95
C ALA A 126 -15.65 35.17 7.57
N LEU A 127 -15.87 36.32 6.93
CA LEU A 127 -16.83 37.32 7.39
C LEU A 127 -18.27 36.83 7.20
N PHE A 128 -18.54 36.19 6.07
CA PHE A 128 -19.84 35.59 5.79
C PHE A 128 -20.17 34.49 6.80
N MET A 129 -19.24 33.56 7.07
CA MET A 129 -19.42 32.47 8.04
C MET A 129 -19.62 32.98 9.46
N ARG A 130 -18.94 34.06 9.86
CA ARG A 130 -19.22 34.75 11.14
C ARG A 130 -20.63 35.31 11.21
N SER A 131 -21.15 35.82 10.09
CA SER A 131 -22.51 36.34 9.98
C SER A 131 -23.53 35.21 10.06
N ALA A 132 -23.35 34.16 9.25
CA ALA A 132 -24.21 32.97 9.21
C ALA A 132 -24.27 32.22 10.55
N LYS A 133 -23.19 32.22 11.34
CA LYS A 133 -23.21 31.65 12.69
C LYS A 133 -24.14 32.42 13.64
N ARG A 134 -24.33 33.72 13.44
CA ARG A 134 -25.26 34.54 14.23
C ARG A 134 -26.69 34.50 13.68
N ASP A 135 -26.83 34.33 12.37
CA ASP A 135 -28.11 34.20 11.69
C ASP A 135 -28.04 33.14 10.59
N PRO A 136 -28.40 31.87 10.91
CA PRO A 136 -28.34 30.76 9.95
C PRO A 136 -29.24 30.93 8.72
N SER A 137 -30.26 31.81 8.79
CA SER A 137 -31.17 32.06 7.66
C SER A 137 -30.44 32.65 6.44
N LEU A 138 -29.29 33.28 6.65
CA LEU A 138 -28.44 33.79 5.56
C LEU A 138 -27.99 32.68 4.59
N LEU A 139 -27.86 31.43 5.07
CA LEU A 139 -27.53 30.28 4.24
C LEU A 139 -28.71 29.80 3.37
N GLU A 140 -29.93 30.21 3.69
CA GLU A 140 -31.19 29.89 2.98
C GLU A 140 -31.52 30.86 1.85
N ASN A 141 -30.67 31.87 1.62
CA ASN A 141 -30.90 32.86 0.59
C ASN A 141 -30.87 32.25 -0.84
N GLU A 142 -31.77 32.70 -1.70
CA GLU A 142 -31.92 32.23 -3.10
C GLU A 142 -30.64 32.38 -3.95
N ALA A 143 -29.73 33.28 -3.57
CA ALA A 143 -28.41 33.40 -4.21
C ALA A 143 -27.58 32.10 -4.14
N PHE A 144 -27.88 31.21 -3.19
CA PHE A 144 -27.23 29.92 -3.01
C PHE A 144 -27.96 28.75 -3.68
N ASP A 145 -29.10 28.97 -4.35
CA ASP A 145 -29.86 27.92 -5.03
C ASP A 145 -29.02 27.23 -6.12
N SER A 146 -28.16 27.98 -6.81
CA SER A 146 -27.22 27.42 -7.79
C SER A 146 -26.17 26.48 -7.16
N VAL A 147 -25.90 26.60 -5.85
CA VAL A 147 -25.04 25.67 -5.11
C VAL A 147 -25.85 24.43 -4.75
N ARG A 148 -27.08 24.59 -4.26
CA ARG A 148 -27.98 23.48 -3.87
C ARG A 148 -28.35 22.61 -5.07
N GLU A 149 -28.73 23.19 -6.20
CA GLU A 149 -29.06 22.45 -7.42
C GLU A 149 -27.86 21.68 -7.99
N ARG A 150 -26.67 22.29 -7.98
CA ARG A 150 -25.44 21.58 -8.36
C ARG A 150 -25.12 20.43 -7.40
N PHE A 151 -25.34 20.62 -6.11
CA PHE A 151 -25.11 19.59 -5.10
C PHE A 151 -26.11 18.44 -5.26
N LYS A 152 -27.40 18.74 -5.42
CA LYS A 152 -28.46 17.79 -5.76
C LYS A 152 -28.08 16.95 -6.99
N ALA A 153 -27.76 17.60 -8.10
CA ALA A 153 -27.37 16.90 -9.33
C ALA A 153 -26.09 16.05 -9.15
N ALA A 154 -25.14 16.50 -8.33
CA ALA A 154 -23.94 15.72 -8.03
C ALA A 154 -24.23 14.50 -7.14
N VAL A 155 -25.11 14.63 -6.15
CA VAL A 155 -25.55 13.51 -5.30
C VAL A 155 -26.31 12.48 -6.12
N GLU A 156 -27.35 12.90 -6.85
CA GLU A 156 -28.14 12.01 -7.71
C GLU A 156 -27.27 11.35 -8.78
N GLY A 157 -26.39 12.13 -9.43
CA GLY A 157 -25.44 11.60 -10.41
C GLY A 157 -24.47 10.59 -9.81
N ARG A 158 -23.98 10.80 -8.58
CA ARG A 158 -23.10 9.84 -7.88
C ARG A 158 -23.85 8.58 -7.47
N VAL A 159 -25.07 8.69 -6.95
CA VAL A 159 -25.91 7.54 -6.58
C VAL A 159 -26.25 6.70 -7.81
N LEU A 160 -26.69 7.33 -8.90
CA LEU A 160 -26.95 6.63 -10.17
C LEU A 160 -25.69 5.98 -10.74
N GLY A 161 -24.55 6.67 -10.65
CA GLY A 161 -23.24 6.11 -11.00
C GLY A 161 -22.88 4.87 -10.17
N ASN A 162 -23.11 4.91 -8.85
CA ASN A 162 -22.89 3.77 -7.96
C ASN A 162 -23.81 2.59 -8.33
N LEU A 163 -25.10 2.84 -8.57
CA LEU A 163 -26.05 1.81 -8.99
C LEU A 163 -25.62 1.15 -10.32
N GLN A 164 -25.21 1.95 -11.31
CA GLN A 164 -24.72 1.41 -12.59
C GLN A 164 -23.45 0.59 -12.41
N ALA A 165 -22.45 1.10 -11.67
CA ALA A 165 -21.22 0.37 -11.41
C ALA A 165 -21.48 -0.94 -10.64
N ASN A 166 -22.42 -0.93 -9.70
CA ASN A 166 -22.87 -2.13 -8.99
C ASN A 166 -23.54 -3.12 -9.95
N ARG A 167 -24.36 -2.64 -10.89
CA ARG A 167 -25.01 -3.46 -11.92
C ARG A 167 -23.97 -4.11 -12.84
N ASP A 168 -22.98 -3.36 -13.27
CA ASP A 168 -21.89 -3.85 -14.13
C ASP A 168 -21.04 -4.89 -13.39
N TYR A 169 -20.73 -4.63 -12.12
CA TYR A 169 -19.98 -5.57 -11.28
C TYR A 169 -20.73 -6.88 -11.03
N VAL A 170 -22.03 -6.81 -10.70
CA VAL A 170 -22.89 -8.00 -10.56
C VAL A 170 -22.90 -8.79 -11.86
N THR A 171 -23.00 -8.11 -13.02
CA THR A 171 -22.99 -8.75 -14.34
C THR A 171 -21.65 -9.45 -14.61
N ALA A 172 -20.52 -8.77 -14.35
CA ALA A 172 -19.20 -9.35 -14.51
C ALA A 172 -18.98 -10.57 -13.59
N GLN A 173 -19.50 -10.53 -12.36
CA GLN A 173 -19.45 -11.67 -11.45
C GLN A 173 -20.33 -12.84 -11.93
N MET A 174 -21.51 -12.55 -12.48
CA MET A 174 -22.36 -13.58 -13.11
C MET A 174 -21.62 -14.26 -14.26
N GLU A 175 -20.99 -13.50 -15.15
CA GLU A 175 -20.17 -14.03 -16.24
C GLU A 175 -18.99 -14.88 -15.73
N ALA A 176 -18.31 -14.40 -14.69
CA ALA A 176 -17.18 -15.09 -14.06
C ALA A 176 -17.56 -16.45 -13.47
N VAL A 177 -18.79 -16.62 -12.98
CA VAL A 177 -19.28 -17.92 -12.48
C VAL A 177 -20.00 -18.76 -13.54
N GLY A 178 -20.06 -18.29 -14.79
CA GLY A 178 -20.74 -18.98 -15.90
C GLY A 178 -22.26 -18.85 -15.86
N VAL A 179 -22.78 -17.77 -15.30
CA VAL A 179 -24.21 -17.43 -15.32
C VAL A 179 -24.42 -16.32 -16.35
N THR A 180 -25.17 -16.61 -17.40
CA THR A 180 -25.60 -15.60 -18.38
C THR A 180 -27.03 -15.18 -18.10
N ALA A 181 -27.30 -13.88 -18.18
CA ALA A 181 -28.64 -13.34 -17.95
C ALA A 181 -29.63 -13.91 -18.98
N GLY A 182 -30.64 -14.65 -18.52
CA GLY A 182 -31.72 -15.18 -19.35
C GLY A 182 -31.50 -16.59 -19.93
N THR A 183 -30.37 -17.25 -19.65
CA THR A 183 -30.12 -18.63 -20.08
C THR A 183 -30.38 -19.59 -18.93
N GLU A 184 -31.16 -20.65 -19.19
CA GLU A 184 -31.33 -21.75 -18.23
C GLU A 184 -29.94 -22.32 -17.86
N PRO A 185 -29.55 -22.36 -16.57
CA PRO A 185 -28.20 -22.70 -16.14
C PRO A 185 -27.78 -24.13 -16.46
N GLU A 186 -28.68 -24.96 -16.97
CA GLU A 186 -28.43 -26.37 -17.27
C GLU A 186 -27.80 -26.64 -18.65
N SER A 187 -27.82 -25.68 -19.58
CA SER A 187 -27.45 -25.94 -20.99
C SER A 187 -26.16 -25.30 -21.48
N ALA A 188 -25.48 -24.48 -20.67
CA ALA A 188 -24.22 -23.85 -21.07
C ALA A 188 -23.02 -24.73 -20.69
N GLU A 189 -22.16 -25.07 -21.67
CA GLU A 189 -20.83 -25.59 -21.36
C GLU A 189 -20.06 -24.54 -20.55
N THR A 190 -19.51 -24.95 -19.40
CA THR A 190 -18.79 -24.03 -18.50
C THR A 190 -17.30 -24.24 -18.56
N THR A 191 -16.54 -23.16 -18.43
CA THR A 191 -15.07 -23.23 -18.45
C THR A 191 -14.52 -23.63 -17.08
N ALA A 192 -13.27 -24.11 -17.07
CA ALA A 192 -12.57 -24.43 -15.84
C ALA A 192 -12.37 -23.18 -14.94
N GLU A 193 -12.20 -21.98 -15.52
CA GLU A 193 -12.14 -20.75 -14.72
C GLU A 193 -13.48 -20.44 -14.04
N GLN A 194 -14.61 -20.71 -14.71
CA GLN A 194 -15.94 -20.52 -14.14
C GLN A 194 -16.22 -21.50 -13.00
N ASP A 195 -15.81 -22.76 -13.15
CA ASP A 195 -15.87 -23.74 -12.06
C ASP A 195 -15.01 -23.30 -10.86
N LEU A 196 -13.82 -22.75 -11.11
CA LEU A 196 -12.93 -22.23 -10.06
C LEU A 196 -13.54 -21.02 -9.34
N ALA A 197 -14.19 -20.10 -10.07
CA ALA A 197 -14.87 -18.95 -9.48
C ALA A 197 -16.03 -19.36 -8.58
N VAL A 198 -16.86 -20.33 -9.01
CA VAL A 198 -17.90 -20.94 -8.18
C VAL A 198 -17.28 -21.56 -6.93
N ARG A 199 -16.19 -22.32 -7.07
CA ARG A 199 -15.51 -22.95 -5.93
C ARG A 199 -14.99 -21.91 -4.94
N LYS A 200 -14.45 -20.79 -5.43
CA LYS A 200 -14.01 -19.68 -4.57
C LYS A 200 -15.17 -19.11 -3.76
N ALA A 201 -16.33 -18.88 -4.37
CA ALA A 201 -17.52 -18.42 -3.67
C ALA A 201 -18.01 -19.42 -2.61
N GLN A 202 -17.93 -20.73 -2.90
CA GLN A 202 -18.27 -21.78 -1.92
C GLN A 202 -17.33 -21.78 -0.71
N LEU A 203 -16.02 -21.60 -0.90
CA LEU A 203 -15.05 -21.53 0.20
C LEU A 203 -15.29 -20.30 1.08
N LEU A 204 -15.59 -19.16 0.47
CA LEU A 204 -15.96 -17.95 1.20
C LEU A 204 -17.27 -18.11 1.97
N ALA A 205 -18.27 -18.77 1.38
CA ALA A 205 -19.51 -19.10 2.06
C ALA A 205 -19.31 -20.10 3.21
N GLU A 206 -18.39 -21.05 3.07
CA GLU A 206 -18.01 -21.97 4.16
C GLU A 206 -17.43 -21.20 5.36
N GLN A 207 -16.55 -20.24 5.12
CA GLN A 207 -16.00 -19.36 6.16
C GLN A 207 -17.08 -18.51 6.82
N VAL A 208 -17.94 -17.86 6.04
CA VAL A 208 -19.07 -17.06 6.56
C VAL A 208 -20.01 -17.93 7.40
N ALA A 209 -20.30 -19.16 6.95
CA ALA A 209 -21.14 -20.09 7.69
C ALA A 209 -20.51 -20.49 9.03
N ALA A 210 -19.20 -20.70 9.08
CA ALA A 210 -18.47 -21.00 10.32
C ALA A 210 -18.51 -19.81 11.29
N TRP A 211 -18.27 -18.60 10.81
CA TRP A 211 -18.32 -17.39 11.64
C TRP A 211 -19.72 -17.06 12.13
N GLN A 212 -20.76 -17.21 11.29
CA GLN A 212 -22.15 -17.05 11.71
C GLN A 212 -22.56 -18.09 12.76
N ALA A 213 -22.05 -19.33 12.65
CA ALA A 213 -22.24 -20.34 13.68
C ALA A 213 -21.54 -19.96 14.99
N GLY A 214 -20.31 -19.42 14.93
CA GLY A 214 -19.62 -18.85 16.08
C GLY A 214 -20.40 -17.71 16.73
N MET A 215 -20.92 -16.78 15.94
CA MET A 215 -21.76 -15.68 16.43
C MET A 215 -23.06 -16.19 17.09
N ALA A 216 -23.68 -17.24 16.55
CA ALA A 216 -24.84 -17.89 17.16
C ALA A 216 -24.48 -18.60 18.47
N ASN A 217 -23.33 -19.29 18.52
CA ASN A 217 -22.81 -19.93 19.71
C ASN A 217 -22.47 -18.91 20.80
N ALA A 218 -21.90 -17.75 20.45
CA ALA A 218 -21.59 -16.69 21.40
C ALA A 218 -22.83 -16.24 22.18
N LYS A 219 -24.01 -16.18 21.52
CA LYS A 219 -25.30 -15.85 22.15
C LYS A 219 -25.79 -16.88 23.18
N LEU A 220 -25.14 -18.04 23.29
CA LEU A 220 -25.42 -19.06 24.29
C LEU A 220 -24.53 -18.94 25.54
N ILE A 221 -23.53 -18.06 25.51
CA ILE A 221 -22.60 -17.85 26.63
C ILE A 221 -23.28 -17.02 27.73
N LYS A 222 -23.19 -17.46 28.99
CA LYS A 222 -23.65 -16.69 30.14
C LYS A 222 -22.63 -15.59 30.45
N VAL A 223 -23.07 -14.34 30.52
CA VAL A 223 -22.20 -13.16 30.70
C VAL A 223 -22.50 -12.32 31.94
N GLY A 224 -23.57 -12.67 32.66
CA GLY A 224 -23.99 -11.99 33.87
C GLY A 224 -25.40 -12.37 34.26
N ARG A 225 -26.13 -11.47 34.92
CA ARG A 225 -27.52 -11.67 35.32
C ARG A 225 -28.37 -10.47 34.94
N ASN A 226 -29.63 -10.72 34.61
CA ASN A 226 -30.67 -9.72 34.43
C ASN A 226 -31.71 -9.87 35.55
N THR A 227 -32.31 -8.77 35.98
CA THR A 227 -33.48 -8.80 36.86
C THR A 227 -34.73 -8.93 36.02
N GLU A 228 -35.45 -10.04 36.21
CA GLU A 228 -36.77 -10.26 35.63
C GLU A 228 -37.83 -10.05 36.69
N HIS A 229 -38.78 -9.18 36.40
CA HIS A 229 -39.92 -8.96 37.26
C HIS A 229 -40.89 -10.16 37.15
N ARG A 230 -40.90 -11.05 38.15
CA ARG A 230 -41.90 -12.12 38.22
C ARG A 230 -43.15 -11.60 38.89
N SER A 231 -44.21 -11.47 38.08
CA SER A 231 -45.57 -11.27 38.59
C SER A 231 -45.95 -12.42 39.54
N GLY A 232 -46.30 -12.09 40.78
CA GLY A 232 -46.78 -13.05 41.78
C GLY A 232 -48.17 -13.63 41.51
N GLY A 233 -48.64 -13.63 40.26
CA GLY A 233 -49.99 -14.06 39.87
C GLY A 233 -51.06 -13.02 40.23
N TRP A 234 -52.22 -13.49 40.74
CA TRP A 234 -53.40 -12.64 41.01
C TRP A 234 -53.22 -11.62 42.15
N ARG A 235 -52.13 -11.70 42.91
CA ARG A 235 -51.80 -10.73 43.96
C ARG A 235 -50.60 -9.89 43.53
N ARG A 236 -50.84 -8.61 43.18
CA ARG A 236 -49.79 -7.64 42.79
C ARG A 236 -48.73 -7.46 43.87
N ASP A 237 -49.08 -7.72 45.12
CA ASP A 237 -48.22 -7.56 46.30
C ASP A 237 -47.08 -8.58 46.37
N PHE A 238 -47.08 -9.62 45.52
CA PHE A 238 -46.06 -10.67 45.45
C PHE A 238 -45.15 -10.55 44.23
N ALA A 239 -45.15 -9.42 43.54
CA ALA A 239 -44.22 -9.22 42.45
C ALA A 239 -42.79 -9.11 43.02
N SER A 240 -41.92 -10.01 42.57
CA SER A 240 -40.53 -10.07 43.02
C SER A 240 -39.60 -10.00 41.81
N ASP A 241 -38.57 -9.17 41.89
CA ASP A 241 -37.49 -9.19 40.92
C ASP A 241 -36.63 -10.42 41.20
N VAL A 242 -36.55 -11.33 40.23
CA VAL A 242 -35.72 -12.53 40.29
C VAL A 242 -34.56 -12.33 39.35
N GLU A 243 -33.35 -12.52 39.86
CA GLU A 243 -32.15 -12.56 39.02
C GLU A 243 -32.15 -13.84 38.18
N VAL A 244 -32.06 -13.69 36.87
CA VAL A 244 -31.89 -14.80 35.92
C VAL A 244 -30.54 -14.67 35.22
N PRO A 245 -29.88 -15.78 34.85
CA PRO A 245 -28.67 -15.71 34.04
C PRO A 245 -28.93 -14.96 32.74
N ALA A 246 -28.12 -13.94 32.45
CA ALA A 246 -28.12 -13.21 31.21
C ALA A 246 -27.19 -13.92 30.22
N LEU A 247 -27.75 -14.32 29.07
CA LEU A 247 -26.98 -14.76 27.93
C LEU A 247 -26.40 -13.55 27.19
N PHE A 248 -25.33 -13.78 26.43
CA PHE A 248 -24.70 -12.73 25.64
C PHE A 248 -25.66 -12.16 24.60
N ASP A 249 -25.91 -10.85 24.71
CA ASP A 249 -26.61 -10.04 23.72
C ASP A 249 -25.65 -8.92 23.26
N PRO A 250 -25.23 -8.91 21.99
CA PRO A 250 -24.25 -7.93 21.49
C PRO A 250 -24.73 -6.47 21.59
N ASP A 251 -26.04 -6.26 21.71
CA ASP A 251 -26.66 -4.94 21.75
C ASP A 251 -27.00 -4.50 23.19
N LYS A 252 -26.99 -5.42 24.15
CA LYS A 252 -27.43 -5.18 25.53
C LYS A 252 -26.54 -5.88 26.56
N PRO A 253 -25.64 -5.14 27.26
CA PRO A 253 -24.86 -5.73 28.34
C PRO A 253 -25.77 -6.20 29.50
N PRO A 254 -25.34 -7.20 30.28
CA PRO A 254 -26.10 -7.68 31.43
C PRO A 254 -26.24 -6.59 32.50
N GLN A 255 -27.37 -6.55 33.20
CA GLN A 255 -27.60 -5.57 34.28
C GLN A 255 -26.65 -5.78 35.47
N ILE A 256 -26.27 -7.03 35.75
CA ILE A 256 -25.35 -7.41 36.83
C ILE A 256 -24.24 -8.26 36.22
N ARG A 257 -22.97 -7.83 36.35
CA ARG A 257 -21.81 -8.55 35.84
C ARG A 257 -21.50 -9.79 36.70
N GLY A 258 -21.19 -10.91 36.04
CA GLY A 258 -20.70 -12.14 36.69
C GLY A 258 -21.72 -12.93 37.52
N PRO A 259 -21.26 -14.04 38.15
CA PRO A 259 -22.10 -14.90 38.98
C PRO A 259 -22.57 -14.18 40.25
N ARG A 260 -23.55 -14.77 40.93
CA ARG A 260 -23.93 -14.34 42.28
C ARG A 260 -22.80 -14.61 43.25
N GLU A 261 -22.42 -13.59 44.02
CA GLU A 261 -21.35 -13.71 45.01
C GLU A 261 -21.67 -14.86 46.00
N GLY A 262 -20.76 -15.82 46.11
CA GLY A 262 -20.92 -17.00 46.98
C GLY A 262 -21.83 -18.12 46.47
N SER A 263 -22.42 -18.04 45.26
CA SER A 263 -23.32 -19.11 44.76
C SER A 263 -22.60 -20.36 44.26
N GLY A 264 -21.30 -20.28 43.98
CA GLY A 264 -20.53 -21.35 43.34
C GLY A 264 -20.96 -21.65 41.90
N GLU A 265 -21.79 -20.80 41.28
CA GLU A 265 -22.17 -20.97 39.88
C GLU A 265 -20.97 -20.71 38.95
N SER A 266 -20.53 -21.77 38.26
CA SER A 266 -19.48 -21.70 37.25
C SER A 266 -20.05 -21.46 35.84
N GLY A 267 -19.21 -20.99 34.91
CA GLY A 267 -19.56 -20.88 33.49
C GLY A 267 -20.06 -19.51 33.03
N TYR A 268 -19.84 -18.46 33.83
CA TYR A 268 -19.98 -17.08 33.37
C TYR A 268 -18.66 -16.62 32.73
N GLN A 269 -18.76 -16.00 31.56
CA GLN A 269 -17.67 -15.28 30.91
C GLN A 269 -17.84 -13.77 31.10
N ASP A 270 -16.75 -13.03 30.90
CA ASP A 270 -16.83 -11.57 30.85
C ASP A 270 -17.54 -11.10 29.57
N TYR A 271 -18.47 -10.14 29.70
CA TYR A 271 -19.25 -9.63 28.57
C TYR A 271 -18.35 -8.97 27.52
N ASP A 272 -17.40 -8.15 27.96
CA ASP A 272 -16.55 -7.35 27.08
C ASP A 272 -15.61 -8.28 26.30
N ALA A 273 -15.12 -9.36 26.92
CA ALA A 273 -14.36 -10.41 26.25
C ALA A 273 -15.17 -11.15 25.17
N VAL A 274 -16.40 -11.61 25.48
CA VAL A 274 -17.28 -12.28 24.50
C VAL A 274 -17.63 -11.32 23.36
N LYS A 275 -17.91 -10.06 23.67
CA LYS A 275 -18.20 -9.02 22.67
C LYS A 275 -17.03 -8.77 21.73
N GLY A 276 -15.81 -8.71 22.24
CA GLY A 276 -14.61 -8.56 21.41
C GLY A 276 -14.47 -9.66 20.36
N HIS A 277 -14.69 -10.92 20.75
CA HIS A 277 -14.67 -12.05 19.82
C HIS A 277 -15.87 -12.06 18.85
N TYR A 278 -17.07 -11.70 19.32
CA TYR A 278 -18.24 -11.58 18.47
C TYR A 278 -18.06 -10.49 17.39
N ASP A 279 -17.62 -9.30 17.79
CA ASP A 279 -17.40 -8.17 16.87
C ASP A 279 -16.30 -8.48 15.85
N THR A 280 -15.31 -9.30 16.24
CA THR A 280 -14.27 -9.82 15.34
C THR A 280 -14.87 -10.73 14.26
N LEU A 281 -15.73 -11.67 14.62
CA LEU A 281 -16.44 -12.53 13.66
C LEU A 281 -17.41 -11.74 12.78
N ASP A 282 -18.16 -10.79 13.35
CA ASP A 282 -19.09 -9.94 12.61
C ASP A 282 -18.39 -9.11 11.54
N LYS A 283 -17.23 -8.51 11.88
CA LYS A 283 -16.38 -7.80 10.92
C LYS A 283 -15.89 -8.71 9.80
N ALA A 284 -15.49 -9.94 10.12
CA ALA A 284 -15.02 -10.90 9.11
C ALA A 284 -16.13 -11.33 8.15
N VAL A 285 -17.33 -11.59 8.67
CA VAL A 285 -18.52 -11.84 7.86
C VAL A 285 -18.77 -10.64 6.94
N LYS A 286 -18.83 -9.42 7.49
CA LYS A 286 -19.04 -8.20 6.70
C LYS A 286 -17.98 -8.01 5.61
N LYS A 287 -16.72 -8.33 5.87
CA LYS A 287 -15.63 -8.27 4.88
C LYS A 287 -15.85 -9.26 3.73
N VAL A 288 -16.13 -10.53 4.02
CA VAL A 288 -16.38 -11.52 2.95
C VAL A 288 -17.63 -11.18 2.14
N LEU A 289 -18.70 -10.71 2.80
CA LEU A 289 -19.89 -10.23 2.10
C LEU A 289 -19.59 -9.00 1.24
N ALA A 290 -18.58 -8.21 1.59
CA ALA A 290 -18.13 -7.09 0.77
C ALA A 290 -17.31 -7.53 -0.45
N ASP A 291 -16.41 -8.49 -0.25
CA ASP A 291 -15.48 -8.97 -1.28
C ASP A 291 -16.12 -9.94 -2.28
N SER A 292 -17.31 -10.45 -1.97
CA SER A 292 -18.00 -11.44 -2.80
C SER A 292 -19.51 -11.16 -2.92
N PRO A 293 -19.95 -10.50 -4.00
CA PRO A 293 -21.37 -10.30 -4.29
C PRO A 293 -22.16 -11.60 -4.35
N ALA A 294 -21.53 -12.68 -4.84
CA ALA A 294 -22.15 -14.00 -4.89
C ALA A 294 -22.51 -14.49 -3.48
N VAL A 295 -21.58 -14.42 -2.52
CA VAL A 295 -21.83 -14.82 -1.13
C VAL A 295 -22.79 -13.84 -0.45
N TYR A 296 -22.65 -12.54 -0.72
CA TYR A 296 -23.60 -11.52 -0.26
C TYR A 296 -25.02 -11.83 -0.70
N ALA A 297 -25.24 -12.06 -1.99
CA ALA A 297 -26.56 -12.31 -2.57
C ALA A 297 -27.22 -13.51 -1.89
N ILE A 298 -26.44 -14.56 -1.65
CA ILE A 298 -26.89 -15.79 -1.02
C ILE A 298 -27.22 -15.58 0.46
N VAL A 299 -26.34 -14.91 1.21
CA VAL A 299 -26.51 -14.69 2.65
C VAL A 299 -27.64 -13.72 2.96
N THR A 300 -27.79 -12.65 2.15
CA THR A 300 -28.78 -11.59 2.41
C THR A 300 -30.17 -11.91 1.88
N HIS A 301 -30.30 -12.80 0.89
CA HIS A 301 -31.61 -13.21 0.34
C HIS A 301 -32.00 -14.66 0.67
N GLY A 302 -31.11 -15.41 1.31
CA GLY A 302 -31.38 -16.77 1.79
C GLY A 302 -31.90 -16.81 3.22
N GLU A 303 -32.41 -17.97 3.62
CA GLU A 303 -32.75 -18.27 5.00
C GLU A 303 -31.47 -18.40 5.86
N ALA A 304 -31.62 -18.34 7.19
CA ALA A 304 -30.51 -18.59 8.10
C ALA A 304 -29.85 -19.95 7.78
N GLY A 305 -28.58 -19.94 7.37
CA GLY A 305 -27.87 -21.14 6.90
C GLY A 305 -27.58 -21.18 5.40
N ALA A 306 -28.04 -20.20 4.60
CA ALA A 306 -27.82 -20.18 3.16
C ALA A 306 -26.35 -20.26 2.73
N ALA A 307 -25.42 -19.63 3.48
CA ALA A 307 -23.98 -19.77 3.25
C ALA A 307 -23.50 -21.22 3.41
N LYS A 308 -23.99 -21.91 4.45
CA LYS A 308 -23.68 -23.30 4.73
C LYS A 308 -24.24 -24.22 3.65
N ASP A 309 -25.41 -23.91 3.11
CA ASP A 309 -26.03 -24.68 2.03
C ASP A 309 -25.26 -24.52 0.72
N LEU A 310 -24.85 -23.30 0.38
CA LEU A 310 -24.02 -23.03 -0.80
C LEU A 310 -22.68 -23.78 -0.74
N ALA A 311 -22.03 -23.76 0.43
CA ALA A 311 -20.75 -24.43 0.65
C ALA A 311 -20.79 -25.95 0.43
N LYS A 312 -21.97 -26.57 0.59
CA LYS A 312 -22.16 -28.03 0.50
C LYS A 312 -22.66 -28.53 -0.86
N GLN A 313 -23.19 -27.64 -1.69
CA GLN A 313 -23.71 -28.01 -3.00
C GLN A 313 -22.59 -28.45 -3.95
N ASP A 314 -22.92 -29.28 -4.94
CA ASP A 314 -22.00 -29.50 -6.05
C ASP A 314 -21.86 -28.22 -6.91
N THR A 315 -20.81 -28.14 -7.73
CA THR A 315 -20.51 -26.94 -8.53
C THR A 315 -21.68 -26.50 -9.41
N LYS A 316 -22.46 -27.44 -9.97
CA LYS A 316 -23.60 -27.13 -10.83
C LYS A 316 -24.75 -26.52 -10.02
N GLN A 317 -25.09 -27.11 -8.89
CA GLN A 317 -26.10 -26.59 -7.97
C GLN A 317 -25.70 -25.22 -7.40
N ALA A 318 -24.45 -25.08 -6.97
CA ALA A 318 -23.92 -23.84 -6.42
C ALA A 318 -23.94 -22.70 -7.45
N ARG A 319 -23.55 -22.99 -8.71
CA ARG A 319 -23.68 -22.04 -9.82
C ARG A 319 -25.13 -21.59 -10.03
N ALA A 320 -26.07 -22.53 -10.06
CA ALA A 320 -27.48 -22.20 -10.23
C ALA A 320 -28.01 -21.34 -9.08
N GLN A 321 -27.62 -21.64 -7.84
CA GLN A 321 -28.00 -20.87 -6.67
C GLN A 321 -27.41 -19.45 -6.71
N ILE A 322 -26.11 -19.32 -7.01
CA ILE A 322 -25.43 -18.02 -7.19
C ILE A 322 -26.12 -17.24 -8.31
N GLY A 323 -26.39 -17.88 -9.45
CA GLY A 323 -27.03 -17.23 -10.59
C GLY A 323 -28.41 -16.67 -10.27
N LYS A 324 -29.24 -17.44 -9.55
CA LYS A 324 -30.55 -16.96 -9.08
C LYS A 324 -30.41 -15.78 -8.12
N ALA A 325 -29.49 -15.87 -7.16
CA ALA A 325 -29.29 -14.81 -6.17
C ALA A 325 -28.75 -13.51 -6.80
N MET A 326 -27.78 -13.62 -7.71
CA MET A 326 -27.19 -12.48 -8.43
C MET A 326 -28.17 -11.85 -9.42
N THR A 327 -29.00 -12.65 -10.10
CA THR A 327 -30.07 -12.12 -10.96
C THR A 327 -31.09 -11.32 -10.15
N ALA A 328 -31.50 -11.84 -8.99
CA ALA A 328 -32.39 -11.12 -8.08
C ALA A 328 -31.76 -9.84 -7.54
N MET A 329 -30.45 -9.84 -7.29
CA MET A 329 -29.71 -8.63 -6.91
C MET A 329 -29.69 -7.60 -8.03
N GLY A 330 -29.40 -8.01 -9.27
CA GLY A 330 -29.45 -7.12 -10.44
C GLY A 330 -30.82 -6.47 -10.61
N ALA A 331 -31.89 -7.25 -10.46
CA ALA A 331 -33.27 -6.74 -10.53
C ALA A 331 -33.56 -5.67 -9.45
N LYS A 332 -33.09 -5.87 -8.21
CA LYS A 332 -33.24 -4.88 -7.14
C LYS A 332 -32.46 -3.59 -7.40
N ILE A 333 -31.30 -3.68 -8.06
CA ILE A 333 -30.54 -2.50 -8.48
C ILE A 333 -31.35 -1.75 -9.55
N ASP A 334 -31.89 -2.47 -10.53
CA ASP A 334 -32.71 -1.90 -11.62
C ASP A 334 -34.00 -1.24 -11.06
N GLU A 335 -34.61 -1.80 -10.01
CA GLU A 335 -35.76 -1.22 -9.28
C GLU A 335 -35.39 0.03 -8.47
N ALA A 336 -34.14 0.16 -8.01
CA ALA A 336 -33.69 1.30 -7.21
C ALA A 336 -33.39 2.55 -8.05
N VAL A 337 -33.00 2.38 -9.32
CA VAL A 337 -32.69 3.48 -10.25
C VAL A 337 -33.81 4.53 -10.35
N PRO A 338 -35.08 4.19 -10.62
CA PRO A 338 -36.15 5.19 -10.75
C PRO A 338 -36.53 5.86 -9.41
N LEU A 339 -36.11 5.32 -8.27
CA LEU A 339 -36.41 5.93 -6.96
C LEU A 339 -35.54 7.16 -6.70
N VAL A 340 -34.37 7.27 -7.32
CA VAL A 340 -33.42 8.38 -7.10
C VAL A 340 -33.95 9.66 -7.75
N GLY A 341 -34.25 10.67 -6.93
CA GLY A 341 -34.81 11.95 -7.37
C GLY A 341 -36.34 12.01 -7.42
N ASP A 342 -37.03 10.88 -7.25
CA ASP A 342 -38.50 10.80 -7.14
C ASP A 342 -38.91 10.48 -5.70
N ASP A 343 -38.82 9.21 -5.30
CA ASP A 343 -39.15 8.74 -3.95
C ASP A 343 -38.00 8.93 -2.93
N LEU A 344 -36.76 9.03 -3.40
CA LEU A 344 -35.56 9.26 -2.62
C LEU A 344 -34.97 10.62 -2.98
N ASP A 345 -35.09 11.58 -2.05
CA ASP A 345 -34.57 12.93 -2.23
C ASP A 345 -33.03 12.91 -2.12
N TYR A 346 -32.31 13.80 -2.83
CA TYR A 346 -30.86 13.87 -2.69
C TYR A 346 -30.41 14.04 -1.24
N ARG A 347 -31.21 14.69 -0.39
CA ARG A 347 -30.96 14.91 1.05
C ARG A 347 -30.97 13.63 1.87
N ASP A 348 -31.52 12.56 1.33
CA ASP A 348 -31.58 11.26 1.97
C ASP A 348 -30.23 10.50 1.90
N PHE A 349 -29.32 10.87 0.99
CA PHE A 349 -28.05 10.16 0.76
C PHE A 349 -26.86 10.73 1.55
N ILE A 350 -27.02 10.84 2.87
CA ILE A 350 -26.02 11.42 3.79
C ILE A 350 -24.57 10.95 3.53
N PRO A 351 -24.29 9.66 3.30
CA PRO A 351 -22.89 9.25 3.13
C PRO A 351 -22.31 9.69 1.77
N VAL A 352 -23.14 9.88 0.73
CA VAL A 352 -22.72 10.50 -0.54
C VAL A 352 -22.43 11.99 -0.34
N HIS A 353 -23.16 12.67 0.55
CA HIS A 353 -22.85 14.07 0.91
C HIS A 353 -21.45 14.19 1.49
N GLN A 354 -21.09 13.30 2.42
CA GLN A 354 -19.78 13.30 3.04
C GLN A 354 -18.66 13.10 2.01
N GLN A 355 -18.86 12.19 1.04
CA GLN A 355 -17.90 11.97 -0.05
C GLN A 355 -17.73 13.23 -0.93
N LEU A 356 -18.84 13.86 -1.32
CA LEU A 356 -18.81 15.07 -2.17
C LEU A 356 -18.28 16.30 -1.43
N MET A 357 -18.40 16.37 -0.10
CA MET A 357 -17.87 17.45 0.72
C MET A 357 -16.41 17.23 1.16
N ALA A 358 -15.92 15.99 1.12
CA ALA A 358 -14.53 15.67 1.46
C ALA A 358 -13.52 16.25 0.43
N GLY A 359 -13.92 16.39 -0.83
CA GLY A 359 -13.08 16.94 -1.89
C GLY A 359 -13.88 17.57 -3.04
N GLY A 360 -13.21 18.33 -3.92
CA GLY A 360 -13.85 18.90 -5.12
C GLY A 360 -14.66 20.18 -4.86
N PRO A 361 -15.67 20.49 -5.69
CA PRO A 361 -16.33 21.81 -5.74
C PRO A 361 -17.21 22.13 -4.52
N PHE A 362 -17.44 21.18 -3.62
CA PHE A 362 -18.23 21.36 -2.38
C PHE A 362 -17.37 21.26 -1.10
N SER A 363 -16.04 21.27 -1.25
CA SER A 363 -15.11 21.15 -0.11
C SER A 363 -14.91 22.45 0.68
N GLY A 364 -15.31 23.59 0.11
CA GLY A 364 -15.23 24.91 0.73
C GLY A 364 -16.10 25.04 1.98
N GLU A 365 -15.66 25.86 2.93
CA GLU A 365 -16.36 26.08 4.20
C GLU A 365 -17.78 26.63 4.01
N LEU A 366 -17.93 27.57 3.06
CA LEU A 366 -19.23 28.15 2.70
C LEU A 366 -20.17 27.11 2.08
N GLU A 367 -19.69 26.35 1.08
CA GLU A 367 -20.48 25.30 0.45
C GLU A 367 -20.93 24.24 1.46
N LYS A 368 -20.03 23.79 2.35
CA LYS A 368 -20.36 22.85 3.43
C LYS A 368 -21.45 23.39 4.35
N ALA A 369 -21.40 24.66 4.72
CA ALA A 369 -22.42 25.27 5.57
C ALA A 369 -23.78 25.37 4.88
N ILE A 370 -23.80 25.76 3.61
CA ILE A 370 -25.02 25.80 2.78
C ILE A 370 -25.65 24.41 2.71
N ILE A 371 -24.84 23.40 2.39
CA ILE A 371 -25.29 22.00 2.27
C ILE A 371 -25.78 21.46 3.61
N ALA A 372 -25.01 21.66 4.69
CA ALA A 372 -25.39 21.19 6.03
C ALA A 372 -26.74 21.76 6.47
N ARG A 373 -27.02 23.03 6.15
CA ARG A 373 -28.30 23.67 6.42
C ARG A 373 -29.43 23.12 5.53
N ASP A 374 -29.12 22.82 4.28
CA ASP A 374 -30.08 22.29 3.31
C ASP A 374 -30.55 20.86 3.63
N VAL A 375 -29.66 20.03 4.20
CA VAL A 375 -29.97 18.65 4.60
C VAL A 375 -30.48 18.55 6.05
N GLU A 376 -30.46 19.65 6.81
CA GLU A 376 -30.91 19.70 8.20
C GLU A 376 -32.39 19.29 8.30
N GLY A 377 -32.69 18.28 9.11
CA GLY A 377 -34.05 17.76 9.30
C GLY A 377 -34.46 16.62 8.36
N HIS A 378 -33.57 16.15 7.47
CA HIS A 378 -33.77 14.90 6.73
C HIS A 378 -33.11 13.74 7.46
N GLU A 379 -33.89 12.71 7.78
CA GLU A 379 -33.41 11.50 8.43
C GLU A 379 -33.41 10.34 7.43
N MET A 380 -32.33 9.55 7.43
CA MET A 380 -32.17 8.28 6.72
C MET A 380 -33.35 7.30 6.93
N GLY A 381 -34.16 7.52 7.97
CA GLY A 381 -35.39 6.78 8.22
C GLY A 381 -36.41 6.82 7.09
N LYS A 382 -36.38 7.80 6.16
CA LYS A 382 -37.22 7.75 4.94
C LYS A 382 -36.70 6.73 3.93
N VAL A 383 -35.39 6.71 3.64
CA VAL A 383 -34.72 5.68 2.81
C VAL A 383 -35.03 4.29 3.33
N LEU A 384 -34.85 4.07 4.63
CA LEU A 384 -35.09 2.76 5.23
C LEU A 384 -36.57 2.36 5.22
N ARG A 385 -37.49 3.33 5.25
CA ARG A 385 -38.95 3.10 5.19
C ARG A 385 -39.47 2.89 3.77
N SER A 386 -38.99 3.64 2.78
CA SER A 386 -39.32 3.39 1.37
C SER A 386 -38.77 2.04 0.89
N LEU A 387 -37.65 1.60 1.47
CA LEU A 387 -37.05 0.28 1.25
C LEU A 387 -37.58 -0.85 2.17
N ALA A 388 -38.58 -0.59 3.02
CA ALA A 388 -39.02 -1.47 4.11
C ALA A 388 -39.76 -2.78 3.71
N LEU A 389 -39.59 -3.26 2.47
CA LEU A 389 -40.05 -4.59 2.05
C LEU A 389 -38.92 -5.63 1.90
N GLY A 390 -37.70 -5.32 2.37
CA GLY A 390 -36.66 -6.33 2.62
C GLY A 390 -35.22 -5.91 2.37
N ALA A 391 -34.89 -4.61 2.41
CA ALA A 391 -33.72 -4.10 1.70
C ALA A 391 -32.80 -3.16 2.51
N LEU A 392 -32.23 -3.67 3.62
CA LEU A 392 -30.94 -3.13 4.12
C LEU A 392 -29.86 -3.19 3.01
N SER A 393 -30.02 -4.13 2.06
CA SER A 393 -29.18 -4.25 0.86
C SER A 393 -29.38 -3.13 -0.17
N ALA A 394 -30.58 -2.56 -0.31
CA ALA A 394 -30.82 -1.52 -1.32
C ALA A 394 -30.18 -0.17 -0.94
N ALA A 395 -30.21 0.19 0.34
CA ALA A 395 -29.52 1.37 0.85
C ALA A 395 -28.00 1.27 0.60
N ALA A 396 -27.43 0.06 0.68
CA ALA A 396 -26.02 -0.17 0.36
C ALA A 396 -25.71 0.06 -1.13
N PHE A 397 -26.55 -0.43 -2.05
CA PHE A 397 -26.36 -0.23 -3.50
C PHE A 397 -26.40 1.25 -3.90
N LEU A 398 -27.18 2.07 -3.20
CA LEU A 398 -27.33 3.49 -3.49
C LEU A 398 -26.07 4.29 -3.08
N VAL A 399 -25.45 3.90 -1.98
CA VAL A 399 -24.45 4.71 -1.29
C VAL A 399 -23.02 4.26 -1.58
N ALA A 400 -22.81 2.97 -1.84
CA ALA A 400 -21.49 2.38 -2.05
C ALA A 400 -21.36 1.79 -3.45
N GLU A 401 -20.19 1.98 -4.04
CA GLU A 401 -19.77 1.35 -5.29
C GLU A 401 -18.99 0.06 -4.97
N PHE A 402 -19.60 -1.09 -5.21
CA PHE A 402 -18.98 -2.43 -5.07
C PHE A 402 -17.83 -2.61 -6.07
N ALA A 403 -17.94 -2.01 -7.26
CA ALA A 403 -16.95 -2.12 -8.34
C ALA A 403 -15.57 -1.54 -7.98
N THR A 404 -15.51 -0.58 -7.05
CA THR A 404 -14.28 0.15 -6.68
C THR A 404 -13.84 -0.11 -5.23
N ALA A 405 -14.35 -1.19 -4.61
CA ALA A 405 -14.08 -1.52 -3.19
C ALA A 405 -14.45 -0.39 -2.21
N GLY A 406 -15.46 0.45 -2.53
CA GLY A 406 -15.94 1.58 -1.72
C GLY A 406 -16.66 1.21 -0.40
N MET A 407 -16.30 0.07 0.19
CA MET A 407 -17.02 -0.63 1.25
C MET A 407 -16.73 -0.11 2.66
N ALA A 408 -15.76 0.80 2.83
CA ALA A 408 -15.57 1.54 4.07
C ALA A 408 -16.83 2.36 4.42
N THR A 409 -17.53 2.89 3.41
CA THR A 409 -18.83 3.59 3.58
C THR A 409 -19.93 2.62 4.02
N PHE A 410 -19.95 1.39 3.49
CA PHE A 410 -20.92 0.35 3.86
C PHE A 410 -20.72 -0.13 5.30
N ILE A 411 -19.48 -0.39 5.71
CA ILE A 411 -19.15 -0.82 7.08
C ILE A 411 -19.44 0.31 8.08
N ALA A 412 -19.12 1.56 7.74
CA ALA A 412 -19.41 2.72 8.59
C ALA A 412 -20.92 2.94 8.78
N VAL A 413 -21.73 2.80 7.73
CA VAL A 413 -23.21 2.89 7.81
C VAL A 413 -23.81 1.71 8.60
N ALA A 414 -23.23 0.51 8.48
CA ALA A 414 -23.69 -0.68 9.21
C ALA A 414 -23.27 -0.70 10.70
N VAL A 415 -22.32 0.13 11.11
CA VAL A 415 -21.76 0.17 12.49
C VAL A 415 -22.18 1.46 13.24
N GLY A 416 -22.59 2.52 12.56
CA GLY A 416 -22.95 3.80 13.17
C GLY A 416 -24.39 3.86 13.70
N ILE A 417 -24.58 3.51 14.98
CA ILE A 417 -25.39 4.18 16.04
C ILE A 417 -25.37 3.22 17.25
N THR A 418 -24.43 3.39 18.18
CA THR A 418 -24.56 3.07 19.61
C THR A 418 -23.28 3.49 20.33
N ALA A 419 -23.39 4.45 21.26
CA ALA A 419 -22.29 4.89 22.11
C ALA A 419 -22.68 4.72 23.59
N SER A 420 -21.93 3.92 24.34
CA SER A 420 -21.74 4.09 25.79
C SER A 420 -20.41 3.46 26.24
N VAL A 421 -19.81 4.09 27.25
CA VAL A 421 -18.37 4.18 27.57
C VAL A 421 -17.88 3.08 28.52
N GLY A 422 -16.63 2.59 28.35
CA GLY A 422 -15.74 2.26 29.49
C GLY A 422 -14.92 0.95 29.48
N ASN A 423 -13.64 1.05 29.07
CA ASN A 423 -12.42 0.35 29.54
C ASN A 423 -12.25 -1.19 29.42
N ALA A 424 -11.52 -1.62 28.39
CA ALA A 424 -10.40 -2.61 28.44
C ALA A 424 -9.73 -2.72 27.05
N ALA A 425 -8.80 -1.81 26.72
CA ALA A 425 -8.30 -1.61 25.35
C ALA A 425 -6.80 -1.93 25.11
N ILE A 426 -6.08 -2.51 26.06
CA ILE A 426 -4.60 -2.37 26.09
C ILE A 426 -3.81 -3.34 25.17
N SER A 427 -4.40 -4.39 24.59
CA SER A 427 -3.65 -5.30 23.68
C SER A 427 -3.88 -5.06 22.19
N ILE A 428 -5.01 -4.44 21.82
CA ILE A 428 -5.30 -4.01 20.45
C ILE A 428 -4.88 -2.55 20.27
N GLU A 429 -4.87 -1.72 21.33
CA GLU A 429 -4.23 -0.41 21.28
C GLU A 429 -2.73 -0.51 21.01
N ASP A 430 -2.01 -1.58 21.37
CA ASP A 430 -0.59 -1.71 20.97
C ASP A 430 -0.42 -2.04 19.47
N TYR A 431 -1.36 -2.78 18.87
CA TYR A 431 -1.45 -2.97 17.42
C TYR A 431 -1.87 -1.69 16.68
N LEU A 432 -2.85 -0.95 17.25
CA LEU A 432 -3.35 0.32 16.71
C LEU A 432 -2.42 1.51 17.00
N ASP A 433 -1.59 1.46 18.04
CA ASP A 433 -0.57 2.46 18.39
C ASP A 433 0.71 2.20 17.59
N LYS A 434 1.01 0.94 17.22
CA LYS A 434 1.99 0.61 16.16
C LYS A 434 1.48 1.02 14.77
N ALA A 435 0.17 0.92 14.52
CA ALA A 435 -0.48 1.53 13.36
C ALA A 435 -0.56 3.08 13.43
N LYS A 436 -0.50 3.69 14.61
CA LYS A 436 -0.34 5.15 14.76
C LYS A 436 1.10 5.65 14.72
N ALA A 437 2.06 4.80 15.08
CA ALA A 437 3.47 5.05 14.78
C ALA A 437 3.74 5.00 13.28
N ILE A 438 2.87 4.31 12.53
CA ILE A 438 2.73 4.38 11.08
C ILE A 438 2.06 5.71 10.67
N ASP A 439 1.01 6.21 11.34
CA ASP A 439 0.38 7.53 11.03
C ASP A 439 1.27 8.80 11.18
N ALA A 440 2.54 8.69 11.59
CA ALA A 440 3.48 9.81 11.55
C ALA A 440 4.11 10.05 10.15
N HIS A 441 3.39 9.71 9.08
CA HIS A 441 3.80 9.89 7.68
C HIS A 441 3.68 11.34 7.22
N THR A 442 4.72 11.85 6.56
CA THR A 442 4.90 13.27 6.20
C THR A 442 4.32 13.65 4.83
N GLY A 443 3.52 12.78 4.20
CA GLY A 443 2.95 13.04 2.87
C GLY A 443 3.95 12.96 1.70
N ASP A 444 5.08 12.28 1.87
CA ASP A 444 6.05 11.97 0.80
C ASP A 444 6.32 10.45 0.75
N ALA A 445 5.91 9.80 -0.35
CA ALA A 445 5.99 8.34 -0.56
C ALA A 445 7.44 7.78 -0.62
N ARG A 446 8.47 8.63 -0.55
CA ARG A 446 9.88 8.22 -0.57
C ARG A 446 10.42 7.68 0.76
N ASN A 447 9.67 7.81 1.87
CA ASN A 447 10.15 7.47 3.21
C ASN A 447 9.26 6.48 4.01
N ASP A 448 8.25 5.87 3.38
CA ASP A 448 7.34 4.93 4.06
C ASP A 448 7.74 3.47 3.83
N ILE A 449 7.71 2.65 4.90
CA ILE A 449 8.61 1.48 5.07
C ILE A 449 7.91 0.11 4.92
N VAL A 450 6.56 -0.01 4.84
CA VAL A 450 5.86 -1.33 4.77
C VAL A 450 4.53 -1.24 4.00
N THR A 451 4.10 -2.29 3.26
CA THR A 451 2.73 -2.40 2.69
C THR A 451 1.83 -3.40 3.44
N GLN A 452 0.54 -3.04 3.58
CA GLN A 452 -0.39 -3.65 4.54
C GLN A 452 -0.92 -5.04 4.16
N GLU A 453 -1.09 -5.33 2.86
CA GLU A 453 -1.63 -6.60 2.34
C GLU A 453 -0.83 -7.85 2.78
N GLN A 454 0.43 -7.67 3.17
CA GLN A 454 1.36 -8.74 3.55
C GLN A 454 1.25 -9.18 5.02
N VAL A 455 0.51 -8.43 5.84
CA VAL A 455 0.28 -8.73 7.26
C VAL A 455 -1.05 -9.46 7.47
N ASP A 456 -2.00 -9.35 6.53
CA ASP A 456 -3.41 -9.51 6.87
C ASP A 456 -3.97 -10.94 6.72
N SER A 457 -3.67 -11.76 5.69
CA SER A 457 -4.47 -13.00 5.47
C SER A 457 -4.23 -14.14 6.48
N ALA A 458 -2.97 -14.43 6.85
CA ALA A 458 -2.67 -15.50 7.80
C ALA A 458 -2.93 -15.08 9.26
N LEU A 459 -2.64 -13.80 9.58
CA LEU A 459 -2.95 -13.22 10.88
C LEU A 459 -4.47 -13.13 11.07
N PHE A 460 -5.21 -12.68 10.05
CA PHE A 460 -6.67 -12.64 10.09
C PHE A 460 -7.28 -14.02 10.30
N GLN A 461 -6.81 -15.05 9.60
CA GLN A 461 -7.29 -16.42 9.82
C GLN A 461 -6.97 -16.91 11.24
N ALA A 462 -5.76 -16.66 11.75
CA ALA A 462 -5.38 -17.04 13.12
C ALA A 462 -6.21 -16.30 14.19
N VAL A 463 -6.54 -15.04 13.96
CA VAL A 463 -7.43 -14.24 14.83
C VAL A 463 -8.87 -14.80 14.78
N MET A 464 -9.37 -15.18 13.61
CA MET A 464 -10.68 -15.82 13.47
C MET A 464 -10.74 -17.18 14.16
N ASP A 465 -9.73 -18.03 13.97
CA ASP A 465 -9.66 -19.35 14.58
C ASP A 465 -9.57 -19.23 16.12
N SER A 466 -8.86 -18.21 16.62
CA SER A 466 -8.80 -17.90 18.06
C SER A 466 -10.15 -17.45 18.61
N ALA A 467 -10.89 -16.61 17.88
CA ALA A 467 -12.22 -16.16 18.28
C ALA A 467 -13.24 -17.33 18.30
N LEU A 468 -13.20 -18.21 17.30
CA LEU A 468 -14.01 -19.43 17.27
C LEU A 468 -13.66 -20.37 18.42
N ALA A 469 -12.36 -20.60 18.67
CA ALA A 469 -11.89 -21.47 19.75
C ALA A 469 -12.32 -20.95 21.14
N PHE A 470 -12.26 -19.64 21.37
CA PHE A 470 -12.75 -19.02 22.59
C PHE A 470 -14.25 -19.27 22.77
N ILE A 471 -15.05 -19.00 21.75
CA ILE A 471 -16.50 -19.17 21.80
C ILE A 471 -16.88 -20.64 22.03
N ASP A 472 -16.27 -21.57 21.30
CA ASP A 472 -16.56 -23.00 21.45
C ASP A 472 -16.17 -23.52 22.84
N GLY A 473 -15.05 -23.04 23.40
CA GLY A 473 -14.65 -23.33 24.78
C GLY A 473 -15.63 -22.77 25.81
N ALA A 474 -16.15 -21.57 25.59
CA ALA A 474 -17.10 -20.92 26.49
C ALA A 474 -18.50 -21.55 26.50
N VAL A 475 -18.95 -22.13 25.38
CA VAL A 475 -20.26 -22.82 25.28
C VAL A 475 -20.20 -24.26 25.81
N GLY A 476 -19.01 -24.81 26.05
CA GLY A 476 -18.85 -26.14 26.66
C GLY A 476 -19.20 -27.31 25.73
N ILE A 477 -19.19 -27.10 24.41
CA ILE A 477 -19.45 -28.16 23.40
C ILE A 477 -18.18 -29.02 23.25
N ALA A 478 -17.96 -29.91 24.21
CA ALA A 478 -16.83 -30.85 24.22
C ALA A 478 -16.89 -31.91 23.09
N SER A 479 -18.01 -32.07 22.37
CA SER A 479 -18.23 -33.19 21.44
C SER A 479 -17.67 -33.00 20.02
N ALA A 480 -17.22 -31.81 19.62
CA ALA A 480 -16.56 -31.59 18.33
C ALA A 480 -15.03 -31.75 18.41
N ALA A 481 -14.45 -31.54 19.60
CA ALA A 481 -13.00 -31.56 19.84
C ALA A 481 -12.38 -32.98 19.85
N SER A 482 -13.18 -34.05 19.89
CA SER A 482 -12.67 -35.43 20.06
C SER A 482 -12.44 -36.21 18.75
N LYS A 483 -12.67 -35.62 17.56
CA LYS A 483 -12.55 -36.33 16.27
C LYS A 483 -11.35 -35.95 15.39
N LEU A 484 -10.51 -35.02 15.82
CA LEU A 484 -9.24 -34.69 15.17
C LEU A 484 -8.18 -34.63 16.26
N GLY A 485 -7.07 -35.38 16.10
CA GLY A 485 -5.98 -35.47 17.08
C GLY A 485 -5.64 -34.12 17.72
N GLY A 486 -5.63 -34.10 19.06
CA GLY A 486 -6.09 -32.98 19.88
C GLY A 486 -5.45 -31.59 19.61
N PRO A 487 -6.24 -30.50 19.74
CA PRO A 487 -5.78 -29.12 19.59
C PRO A 487 -4.64 -28.73 20.52
N ALA A 488 -4.53 -29.29 21.73
CA ALA A 488 -3.45 -28.99 22.66
C ALA A 488 -2.09 -29.53 22.17
N ALA A 489 -2.06 -30.69 21.50
CA ALA A 489 -0.84 -31.24 20.91
C ALA A 489 -0.47 -30.50 19.62
N LYS A 490 -1.47 -30.08 18.82
CA LYS A 490 -1.26 -29.23 17.65
C LYS A 490 -0.92 -27.78 17.99
N LEU A 491 -1.40 -27.27 19.12
CA LEU A 491 -0.99 -25.98 19.70
C LEU A 491 0.41 -26.08 20.27
N LEU A 492 0.78 -27.18 20.91
CA LEU A 492 2.16 -27.41 21.36
C LEU A 492 3.10 -27.54 20.17
N GLU A 493 2.72 -28.28 19.13
CA GLU A 493 3.51 -28.46 17.90
C GLU A 493 3.55 -27.18 17.05
N ALA A 494 2.47 -26.39 17.01
CA ALA A 494 2.43 -25.08 16.36
C ALA A 494 3.12 -23.98 17.19
N ALA A 495 3.12 -24.07 18.51
CA ALA A 495 3.85 -23.18 19.40
C ALA A 495 5.34 -23.54 19.44
N GLU A 496 5.71 -24.82 19.37
CA GLU A 496 7.09 -25.28 19.20
C GLU A 496 7.59 -24.94 17.80
N ALA A 497 6.79 -25.11 16.74
CA ALA A 497 7.13 -24.67 15.39
C ALA A 497 7.14 -23.13 15.27
N GLY A 498 6.27 -22.43 16.01
CA GLY A 498 6.20 -20.97 16.08
C GLY A 498 7.38 -20.37 16.84
N ALA A 499 7.72 -20.91 18.01
CA ALA A 499 8.93 -20.59 18.78
C ALA A 499 10.21 -21.02 18.03
N ALA A 500 10.17 -22.11 17.27
CA ALA A 500 11.26 -22.53 16.39
C ALA A 500 11.45 -21.57 15.19
N LYS A 501 10.45 -20.76 14.81
CA LYS A 501 10.49 -19.91 13.62
C LYS A 501 10.46 -18.40 13.90
N MET A 502 10.15 -17.97 15.12
CA MET A 502 10.07 -16.55 15.48
C MET A 502 11.09 -16.20 16.56
N GLY A 503 12.02 -15.30 16.25
CA GLY A 503 12.95 -14.69 17.22
C GLY A 503 12.22 -13.77 18.19
N THR A 504 12.62 -12.49 18.27
CA THR A 504 11.97 -11.49 19.15
C THR A 504 10.48 -11.28 18.88
N ALA A 505 10.00 -11.55 17.66
CA ALA A 505 8.61 -11.36 17.24
C ALA A 505 7.58 -12.24 17.99
N GLY A 506 7.97 -13.45 18.43
CA GLY A 506 7.10 -14.37 19.18
C GLY A 506 7.31 -14.33 20.70
N LEU A 507 8.30 -13.57 21.19
CA LEU A 507 8.71 -13.61 22.59
C LEU A 507 7.62 -13.09 23.52
N SER A 508 6.97 -11.97 23.20
CA SER A 508 5.91 -11.40 24.05
C SER A 508 4.72 -12.35 24.18
N GLU A 509 4.32 -12.98 23.07
CA GLU A 509 3.24 -13.97 23.04
C GLU A 509 3.59 -15.22 23.87
N ALA A 510 4.78 -15.78 23.69
CA ALA A 510 5.26 -16.91 24.49
C ALA A 510 5.30 -16.58 26.00
N LEU A 511 5.71 -15.36 26.36
CA LEU A 511 5.75 -14.90 27.75
C LEU A 511 4.37 -14.70 28.38
N SER A 512 3.34 -14.46 27.56
CA SER A 512 1.94 -14.36 27.99
C SER A 512 1.29 -15.73 28.28
N GLY A 513 1.82 -16.81 27.71
CA GLY A 513 1.33 -18.18 27.92
C GLY A 513 1.49 -18.69 29.36
N ALA A 514 0.89 -19.83 29.70
CA ALA A 514 1.00 -20.43 31.04
C ALA A 514 2.20 -21.40 31.19
N ASP A 515 2.76 -21.89 30.09
CA ASP A 515 3.82 -22.91 30.09
C ASP A 515 5.19 -22.30 30.39
N LEU A 516 5.80 -22.68 31.52
CA LEU A 516 7.11 -22.19 31.91
C LEU A 516 8.23 -22.69 30.99
N GLY A 517 8.17 -23.92 30.51
CA GLY A 517 9.18 -24.50 29.62
C GLY A 517 9.26 -23.75 28.28
N LEU A 518 8.11 -23.40 27.71
CA LEU A 518 8.04 -22.59 26.50
C LEU A 518 8.59 -21.16 26.72
N LYS A 519 8.31 -20.54 27.87
CA LYS A 519 8.90 -19.23 28.22
C LYS A 519 10.41 -19.29 28.31
N GLN A 520 10.94 -20.33 28.97
CA GLN A 520 12.37 -20.51 29.13
C GLN A 520 13.05 -20.68 27.77
N LEU A 521 12.54 -21.58 26.94
CA LEU A 521 13.04 -21.83 25.60
C LEU A 521 12.99 -20.57 24.71
N ALA A 522 11.89 -19.82 24.76
CA ALA A 522 11.73 -18.58 23.99
C ALA A 522 12.74 -17.50 24.42
N ILE A 523 12.98 -17.33 25.72
CA ILE A 523 13.98 -16.38 26.24
C ILE A 523 15.39 -16.82 25.84
N GLU A 524 15.76 -18.08 26.06
CA GLU A 524 17.10 -18.60 25.72
C GLU A 524 17.41 -18.43 24.23
N LYS A 525 16.43 -18.73 23.37
CA LYS A 525 16.56 -18.56 21.94
C LYS A 525 16.66 -17.09 21.53
N SER A 526 15.80 -16.23 22.07
CA SER A 526 15.86 -14.78 21.81
C SER A 526 17.20 -14.19 22.24
N LEU A 527 17.74 -14.63 23.38
CA LEU A 527 19.06 -14.20 23.86
C LEU A 527 20.18 -14.63 22.92
N GLY A 528 20.14 -15.89 22.45
CA GLY A 528 21.15 -16.41 21.54
C GLY A 528 21.16 -15.69 20.19
N GLU A 529 20.00 -15.26 19.70
CA GLU A 529 19.87 -14.74 18.33
C GLU A 529 19.86 -13.20 18.27
N ALA A 530 19.08 -12.55 19.13
CA ALA A 530 18.86 -11.11 19.12
C ALA A 530 19.67 -10.37 20.20
N GLY A 531 20.29 -11.11 21.13
CA GLY A 531 21.05 -10.54 22.24
C GLY A 531 20.17 -10.02 23.38
N ILE A 532 20.85 -9.56 24.44
CA ILE A 532 20.20 -9.14 25.68
C ILE A 532 19.33 -7.90 25.49
N GLU A 533 19.84 -6.87 24.81
CA GLU A 533 19.12 -5.60 24.62
C GLU A 533 17.78 -5.81 23.89
N ALA A 534 17.81 -6.53 22.77
CA ALA A 534 16.62 -6.78 21.96
C ALA A 534 15.63 -7.72 22.68
N THR A 535 16.12 -8.68 23.47
CA THR A 535 15.27 -9.59 24.25
C THR A 535 14.54 -8.85 25.37
N ILE A 536 15.22 -7.95 26.09
CA ILE A 536 14.60 -7.07 27.10
C ILE A 536 13.53 -6.20 26.44
N LYS A 537 13.87 -5.55 25.32
CA LYS A 537 12.95 -4.68 24.58
C LYS A 537 11.71 -5.44 24.07
N ALA A 538 11.90 -6.61 23.47
CA ALA A 538 10.80 -7.39 22.89
C ALA A 538 9.90 -8.05 23.94
N SER A 539 10.46 -8.41 25.10
CA SER A 539 9.69 -9.00 26.20
C SER A 539 8.92 -7.97 27.03
N GLY A 540 9.34 -6.70 27.02
CA GLY A 540 8.84 -5.68 27.94
C GLY A 540 9.20 -5.96 29.41
N LYS A 541 10.17 -6.84 29.66
CA LYS A 541 10.62 -7.26 31.00
C LYS A 541 12.07 -6.85 31.23
N SER A 542 12.42 -6.54 32.48
CA SER A 542 13.79 -6.29 32.87
C SER A 542 14.66 -7.55 32.78
N ALA A 543 15.99 -7.35 32.73
CA ALA A 543 16.93 -8.46 32.69
C ALA A 543 16.78 -9.42 33.90
N GLU A 544 16.51 -8.88 35.09
CA GLU A 544 16.33 -9.68 36.30
C GLU A 544 15.01 -10.47 36.30
N GLU A 545 13.94 -9.91 35.76
CA GLU A 545 12.67 -10.64 35.58
C GLU A 545 12.85 -11.80 34.60
N LEU A 546 13.51 -11.55 33.46
CA LEU A 546 13.83 -12.60 32.50
C LEU A 546 14.73 -13.68 33.11
N ALA A 547 15.75 -13.28 33.89
CA ALA A 547 16.65 -14.21 34.58
C ALA A 547 15.91 -15.07 35.60
N THR A 548 14.88 -14.51 36.24
CA THR A 548 14.01 -15.26 37.15
C THR A 548 13.21 -16.32 36.40
N ILE A 549 12.72 -16.01 35.19
CA ILE A 549 11.95 -16.97 34.36
C ILE A 549 12.84 -18.11 33.86
N VAL A 550 14.04 -17.82 33.35
CA VAL A 550 15.02 -18.85 32.89
C VAL A 550 15.80 -19.51 34.02
N GLY A 551 15.57 -19.09 35.27
CA GLY A 551 16.36 -19.49 36.43
C GLY A 551 17.67 -18.71 36.53
N LYS A 552 17.90 -18.03 37.65
CA LYS A 552 19.06 -17.13 37.85
C LYS A 552 20.42 -17.84 37.71
N GLU A 553 20.45 -19.15 38.01
CA GLU A 553 21.65 -19.98 37.94
C GLU A 553 21.89 -20.61 36.55
N SER A 554 20.94 -20.50 35.62
CA SER A 554 21.17 -20.93 34.25
C SER A 554 22.18 -20.01 33.57
N GLU A 555 22.86 -20.49 32.53
CA GLU A 555 23.80 -19.65 31.77
C GLU A 555 23.10 -18.41 31.17
N ALA A 556 21.84 -18.56 30.72
CA ALA A 556 21.02 -17.45 30.28
C ALA A 556 20.70 -16.47 31.43
N GLY A 557 20.33 -16.99 32.61
CA GLY A 557 20.07 -16.18 33.80
C GLY A 557 21.30 -15.39 34.26
N LYS A 558 22.48 -16.01 34.28
CA LYS A 558 23.74 -15.35 34.61
C LYS A 558 24.10 -14.25 33.62
N ARG A 559 23.93 -14.48 32.31
CA ARG A 559 24.17 -13.47 31.26
C ARG A 559 23.25 -12.27 31.39
N LEU A 560 21.96 -12.52 31.61
CA LEU A 560 20.95 -11.48 31.86
C LEU A 560 21.29 -10.65 33.10
N LEU A 561 21.65 -11.30 34.22
CA LEU A 561 22.03 -10.61 35.45
C LEU A 561 23.34 -9.83 35.29
N ALA A 562 24.33 -10.38 34.59
CA ALA A 562 25.58 -9.70 34.30
C ALA A 562 25.33 -8.42 33.46
N ALA A 563 24.48 -8.51 32.44
CA ALA A 563 24.11 -7.36 31.63
C ALA A 563 23.25 -6.32 32.37
N GLY A 564 22.39 -6.75 33.29
CA GLY A 564 21.69 -5.83 34.20
C GLY A 564 22.64 -5.02 35.10
N ASN A 565 23.85 -5.54 35.35
CA ASN A 565 24.91 -4.89 36.12
C ASN A 565 25.94 -4.16 35.25
N LEU A 566 25.88 -4.29 33.91
CA LEU A 566 26.73 -3.51 33.01
C LEU A 566 26.26 -2.05 33.06
N GLY A 567 27.07 -1.18 33.68
CA GLY A 567 26.82 0.25 33.71
C GLY A 567 26.86 0.87 32.31
N GLY A 568 26.19 2.02 32.14
CA GLY A 568 26.13 2.74 30.85
C GLY A 568 27.50 3.01 30.23
N GLU A 569 28.52 3.34 31.03
CA GLU A 569 29.90 3.58 30.54
C GLU A 569 30.53 2.34 29.88
N ALA A 570 30.28 1.14 30.40
CA ALA A 570 30.82 -0.09 29.81
C ALA A 570 30.14 -0.41 28.47
N LEU A 571 28.84 -0.11 28.37
CA LEU A 571 28.09 -0.25 27.11
C LEU A 571 28.58 0.77 26.06
N GLU A 572 28.78 2.03 26.46
CA GLU A 572 29.33 3.08 25.60
C GLU A 572 30.74 2.71 25.11
N GLY A 573 31.60 2.20 26.00
CA GLY A 573 32.93 1.70 25.63
C GLY A 573 32.88 0.55 24.64
N LEU A 574 31.96 -0.40 24.82
CA LEU A 574 31.76 -1.50 23.87
C LEU A 574 31.32 -0.99 22.49
N VAL A 575 30.41 -0.02 22.44
CA VAL A 575 29.96 0.60 21.18
C VAL A 575 31.11 1.35 20.49
N ALA A 576 31.91 2.11 21.23
CA ALA A 576 33.08 2.81 20.69
C ALA A 576 34.11 1.82 20.11
N ASN A 577 34.41 0.74 20.82
CA ASN A 577 35.32 -0.30 20.34
C ASN A 577 34.81 -1.00 19.07
N LEU A 578 33.50 -1.19 18.92
CA LEU A 578 32.93 -1.75 17.69
C LEU A 578 33.07 -0.78 16.51
N ALA A 579 32.88 0.52 16.71
CA ALA A 579 33.08 1.51 15.65
C ALA A 579 34.53 1.52 15.13
N ASP A 580 35.50 1.22 16.00
CA ASP A 580 36.92 1.11 15.68
C ASP A 580 37.41 -0.34 15.56
N PHE A 581 36.52 -1.30 15.32
CA PHE A 581 36.83 -2.74 15.38
C PHE A 581 38.07 -3.16 14.56
N ALA A 582 38.23 -2.60 13.35
CA ALA A 582 39.35 -2.89 12.47
C ALA A 582 40.72 -2.39 13.00
N LYS A 583 40.71 -1.44 13.94
CA LYS A 583 41.91 -0.81 14.54
C LYS A 583 42.33 -1.45 15.86
N LEU A 584 41.46 -2.23 16.51
CA LEU A 584 41.77 -2.91 17.77
C LEU A 584 42.88 -3.95 17.59
N GLU A 585 43.55 -4.33 18.68
CA GLU A 585 44.51 -5.43 18.66
C GLU A 585 43.80 -6.79 18.53
N PRO A 586 44.42 -7.85 17.95
CA PRO A 586 43.76 -9.11 17.66
C PRO A 586 43.03 -9.76 18.86
N ALA A 587 43.63 -9.74 20.05
CA ALA A 587 43.02 -10.28 21.26
C ALA A 587 41.80 -9.45 21.71
N GLU A 588 41.89 -8.13 21.57
CA GLU A 588 40.83 -7.19 21.93
C GLU A 588 39.65 -7.27 20.95
N ARG A 589 39.91 -7.51 19.66
CA ARG A 589 38.86 -7.78 18.66
C ARG A 589 37.99 -8.96 19.05
N ALA A 590 38.62 -10.10 19.41
CA ALA A 590 37.89 -11.30 19.76
C ALA A 590 37.02 -11.07 21.02
N ALA A 591 37.58 -10.44 22.06
CA ALA A 591 36.85 -10.11 23.29
C ALA A 591 35.70 -9.13 23.03
N THR A 592 35.97 -8.05 22.28
CA THR A 592 34.97 -7.03 21.92
C THR A 592 33.83 -7.64 21.11
N MET A 593 34.12 -8.45 20.09
CA MET A 593 33.07 -9.08 19.28
C MET A 593 32.25 -10.09 20.07
N ARG A 594 32.87 -10.87 20.96
CA ARG A 594 32.13 -11.79 21.83
C ARG A 594 31.19 -11.02 22.76
N ALA A 595 31.68 -9.98 23.43
CA ALA A 595 30.85 -9.12 24.28
C ALA A 595 29.72 -8.44 23.50
N ALA A 596 29.99 -8.04 22.25
CA ALA A 596 28.99 -7.44 21.37
C ALA A 596 27.90 -8.43 20.93
N ILE A 597 28.25 -9.67 20.58
CA ILE A 597 27.28 -10.71 20.24
C ILE A 597 26.38 -11.01 21.46
N ASP A 598 26.96 -11.10 22.65
CA ASP A 598 26.22 -11.33 23.89
C ASP A 598 25.22 -10.19 24.16
N GLN A 599 25.66 -8.95 24.00
CA GLN A 599 24.86 -7.77 24.33
C GLN A 599 23.81 -7.43 23.27
N PHE A 600 24.21 -7.46 21.99
CA PHE A 600 23.46 -6.93 20.85
C PHE A 600 22.96 -7.99 19.87
N GLY A 601 23.30 -9.26 20.09
CA GLY A 601 23.04 -10.35 19.14
C GLY A 601 23.98 -10.30 17.94
N TYR A 602 23.89 -11.30 17.06
CA TYR A 602 24.75 -11.40 15.88
C TYR A 602 24.59 -10.21 14.94
N ALA A 603 23.35 -9.88 14.57
CA ALA A 603 23.06 -8.78 13.65
C ALA A 603 23.43 -7.41 14.23
N GLY A 604 23.12 -7.18 15.52
CA GLY A 604 23.41 -5.93 16.19
C GLY A 604 24.91 -5.68 16.40
N ALA A 605 25.70 -6.75 16.61
CA ALA A 605 27.16 -6.69 16.69
C ALA A 605 27.78 -6.39 15.32
N LEU A 606 27.35 -7.12 14.26
CA LEU A 606 27.83 -6.90 12.90
C LEU A 606 27.54 -5.47 12.42
N ARG A 607 26.33 -4.97 12.64
CA ARG A 607 25.94 -3.59 12.25
C ARG A 607 26.87 -2.55 12.85
N ARG A 608 27.19 -2.68 14.14
CA ARG A 608 28.05 -1.72 14.87
C ARG A 608 29.52 -1.87 14.52
N ALA A 609 29.96 -3.04 14.06
CA ALA A 609 31.34 -3.32 13.66
C ALA A 609 31.65 -3.04 12.17
N GLY A 610 30.71 -2.42 11.44
CA GLY A 610 30.89 -2.09 10.02
C GLY A 610 30.52 -3.22 9.05
N GLY A 611 29.67 -4.15 9.46
CA GLY A 611 29.09 -5.20 8.62
C GLY A 611 29.91 -6.49 8.51
N TRP A 612 29.33 -7.48 7.84
CA TRP A 612 29.90 -8.82 7.66
C TRP A 612 31.34 -8.82 7.12
N LYS A 613 31.56 -8.13 6.00
CA LYS A 613 32.86 -8.06 5.31
C LYS A 613 33.95 -7.48 6.20
N THR A 614 33.64 -6.43 6.96
CA THR A 614 34.60 -5.80 7.87
C THR A 614 35.01 -6.76 8.97
N VAL A 615 34.04 -7.43 9.60
CA VAL A 615 34.31 -8.34 10.73
C VAL A 615 35.09 -9.57 10.29
N THR A 616 34.64 -10.27 9.25
CA THR A 616 35.28 -11.51 8.78
C THR A 616 36.67 -11.26 8.22
N LYS A 617 36.89 -10.17 7.47
CA LYS A 617 38.22 -9.77 6.98
C LYS A 617 39.17 -9.44 8.13
N THR A 618 38.68 -8.78 9.17
CA THR A 618 39.51 -8.31 10.29
C THR A 618 39.89 -9.45 11.23
N LEU A 619 38.99 -10.41 11.45
CA LEU A 619 39.24 -11.61 12.27
C LEU A 619 40.04 -12.68 11.51
N GLY A 620 39.87 -12.77 10.19
CA GLY A 620 40.49 -13.78 9.34
C GLY A 620 39.64 -15.05 9.18
N GLU A 621 39.82 -15.70 8.03
CA GLU A 621 39.17 -16.99 7.73
C GLU A 621 39.62 -18.05 8.73
N GLY A 622 38.66 -18.70 9.39
CA GLY A 622 38.91 -19.76 10.39
C GLY A 622 38.97 -19.29 11.85
N HIS A 623 38.86 -17.99 12.13
CA HIS A 623 38.70 -17.54 13.51
C HIS A 623 37.40 -18.10 14.12
N PRO A 624 37.37 -18.60 15.37
CA PRO A 624 36.17 -19.23 15.94
C PRO A 624 34.90 -18.39 15.88
N ILE A 625 35.02 -17.07 16.13
CA ILE A 625 33.88 -16.14 16.02
C ILE A 625 33.42 -15.96 14.57
N ALA A 626 34.34 -15.94 13.59
CA ALA A 626 33.96 -15.85 12.19
C ALA A 626 33.23 -17.12 11.72
N THR A 627 33.69 -18.30 12.17
CA THR A 627 33.01 -19.59 11.92
C THR A 627 31.61 -19.63 12.55
N GLU A 628 31.47 -19.12 13.78
CA GLU A 628 30.18 -19.01 14.46
C GLU A 628 29.21 -18.07 13.72
N LEU A 629 29.68 -16.89 13.33
CA LEU A 629 28.92 -15.94 12.52
C LEU A 629 28.49 -16.55 11.18
N ASP A 630 29.35 -17.37 10.56
CA ASP A 630 29.05 -18.01 9.27
C ASP A 630 28.02 -19.13 9.42
N ALA A 631 28.07 -19.88 10.52
CA ALA A 631 27.05 -20.85 10.88
C ALA A 631 25.69 -20.17 11.11
N TRP A 632 25.66 -19.03 11.80
CA TRP A 632 24.45 -18.23 11.99
C TRP A 632 23.92 -17.69 10.66
N ARG A 633 24.75 -17.03 9.85
CA ARG A 633 24.36 -16.55 8.51
C ARG A 633 23.83 -17.67 7.63
N SER A 634 24.51 -18.82 7.61
CA SER A 634 24.08 -20.01 6.87
C SER A 634 22.75 -20.58 7.37
N SER A 635 22.44 -20.45 8.67
CA SER A 635 21.14 -20.85 9.21
C SER A 635 20.01 -19.96 8.68
N LEU A 636 20.22 -18.64 8.60
CA LEU A 636 19.27 -17.72 8.00
C LEU A 636 19.00 -18.07 6.53
N VAL A 637 20.06 -18.39 5.78
CA VAL A 637 19.92 -18.82 4.38
C VAL A 637 19.07 -20.10 4.26
N ARG A 638 19.30 -21.10 5.11
CA ARG A 638 18.49 -22.33 5.12
C ARG A 638 17.04 -22.06 5.52
N ASP A 639 16.81 -21.21 6.52
CA ASP A 639 15.46 -20.78 6.93
C ASP A 639 14.74 -20.08 5.77
N MET A 640 15.46 -19.25 5.01
CA MET A 640 14.93 -18.58 3.83
C MET A 640 14.50 -19.56 2.75
N GLN A 641 15.35 -20.56 2.46
CA GLN A 641 15.07 -21.60 1.48
C GLN A 641 13.83 -22.40 1.86
N ALA A 642 13.75 -22.85 3.12
CA ALA A 642 12.61 -23.59 3.64
C ALA A 642 11.33 -22.75 3.65
N TRP A 643 11.43 -21.47 4.03
CA TRP A 643 10.30 -20.55 4.02
C TRP A 643 9.77 -20.35 2.60
N MET A 644 10.64 -20.12 1.61
CA MET A 644 10.24 -19.92 0.22
C MET A 644 9.56 -21.16 -0.36
N GLU A 645 10.09 -22.35 -0.10
CA GLU A 645 9.50 -23.59 -0.57
C GLU A 645 8.11 -23.80 0.06
N ALA A 646 7.96 -23.52 1.35
CA ALA A 646 6.66 -23.60 2.03
C ALA A 646 5.66 -22.53 1.54
N ALA A 647 6.09 -21.27 1.45
CA ALA A 647 5.25 -20.12 1.07
C ALA A 647 4.74 -20.22 -0.37
N SER A 648 5.51 -20.86 -1.25
CA SER A 648 5.14 -21.11 -2.64
C SER A 648 4.47 -22.47 -2.87
N LYS A 649 4.26 -23.28 -1.82
CA LYS A 649 3.79 -24.68 -1.94
C LYS A 649 4.65 -25.53 -2.90
N GLY A 650 5.95 -25.26 -2.92
CA GLY A 650 6.93 -25.91 -3.81
C GLY A 650 6.98 -25.36 -5.24
N GLU A 651 6.20 -24.33 -5.56
CA GLU A 651 6.23 -23.70 -6.89
C GLU A 651 7.47 -22.80 -7.09
N SER A 652 8.09 -22.33 -6.01
CA SER A 652 9.35 -21.61 -6.00
C SER A 652 10.32 -22.18 -4.96
N LYS A 653 11.61 -22.03 -5.20
CA LYS A 653 12.69 -22.44 -4.28
C LYS A 653 13.83 -21.44 -4.33
N ALA A 654 14.57 -21.31 -3.24
CA ALA A 654 15.87 -20.62 -3.25
C ALA A 654 17.01 -21.64 -3.31
N VAL A 655 18.04 -21.32 -4.09
CA VAL A 655 19.27 -22.10 -4.22
C VAL A 655 20.43 -21.18 -3.90
N GLN A 656 21.27 -21.55 -2.94
CA GLN A 656 22.48 -20.79 -2.66
C GLN A 656 23.48 -20.98 -3.81
N THR A 657 23.71 -19.90 -4.55
CA THR A 657 24.71 -19.81 -5.62
C THR A 657 25.95 -19.10 -5.06
N GLY A 658 27.10 -19.20 -5.72
CA GLY A 658 28.33 -18.55 -5.22
C GLY A 658 29.24 -19.45 -4.37
N THR A 659 30.34 -18.84 -3.90
CA THR A 659 31.49 -19.55 -3.36
C THR A 659 31.32 -19.81 -1.87
N ALA A 660 31.47 -21.06 -1.42
CA ALA A 660 31.22 -21.49 -0.03
C ALA A 660 32.23 -20.98 1.03
N ALA A 661 32.99 -19.92 0.74
CA ALA A 661 33.93 -19.36 1.71
C ALA A 661 33.22 -18.38 2.66
N SER A 662 33.60 -18.39 3.94
CA SER A 662 33.04 -17.51 4.99
C SER A 662 33.20 -16.00 4.67
N THR A 663 34.18 -15.62 3.87
CA THR A 663 34.42 -14.23 3.41
C THR A 663 33.70 -13.87 2.12
N SER A 664 33.05 -14.83 1.47
CA SER A 664 32.29 -14.59 0.25
C SER A 664 30.91 -14.00 0.56
N ASP A 665 30.44 -13.24 -0.42
CA ASP A 665 29.06 -12.77 -0.56
C ASP A 665 28.11 -13.99 -0.57
N VAL A 666 26.94 -13.85 0.05
CA VAL A 666 25.89 -14.89 -0.02
C VAL A 666 25.03 -14.62 -1.25
N ASP A 667 25.25 -15.39 -2.32
CA ASP A 667 24.39 -15.30 -3.49
C ASP A 667 23.21 -16.28 -3.37
N LEU A 668 21.97 -15.79 -3.50
CA LEU A 668 20.77 -16.62 -3.40
C LEU A 668 19.88 -16.50 -4.64
N SER A 669 19.77 -17.61 -5.35
CA SER A 669 18.94 -17.78 -6.52
C SER A 669 17.53 -18.26 -6.21
N THR A 670 16.55 -17.39 -6.35
CA THR A 670 15.14 -17.80 -6.32
C THR A 670 14.71 -18.27 -7.72
N VAL A 671 14.13 -19.47 -7.82
CA VAL A 671 13.64 -20.03 -9.09
C VAL A 671 12.22 -20.55 -8.93
N GLY A 672 11.43 -20.56 -10.00
CA GLY A 672 10.03 -21.02 -10.00
C GLY A 672 9.00 -19.90 -10.19
N ARG A 673 7.70 -20.23 -10.07
CA ARG A 673 6.60 -19.27 -10.27
C ARG A 673 6.64 -18.19 -9.20
N ASP A 674 6.40 -16.93 -9.54
CA ASP A 674 6.40 -15.78 -8.62
C ASP A 674 7.70 -15.63 -7.80
N ALA A 675 8.81 -16.25 -8.24
CA ALA A 675 10.08 -16.23 -7.53
C ALA A 675 10.55 -14.80 -7.24
N ALA A 676 10.14 -13.85 -8.08
CA ALA A 676 10.45 -12.45 -7.87
C ALA A 676 9.85 -11.87 -6.59
N GLN A 677 8.54 -12.03 -6.43
CA GLN A 677 7.83 -11.58 -5.24
C GLN A 677 8.22 -12.41 -4.01
N GLN A 678 8.51 -13.69 -4.20
CA GLN A 678 8.95 -14.54 -3.12
C GLN A 678 10.36 -14.18 -2.64
N ALA A 679 11.25 -13.68 -3.51
CA ALA A 679 12.55 -13.17 -3.10
C ALA A 679 12.44 -11.96 -2.16
N ASP A 680 11.58 -10.99 -2.52
CA ASP A 680 11.37 -9.81 -1.69
C ASP A 680 10.73 -10.18 -0.34
N ARG A 681 9.73 -11.07 -0.35
CA ARG A 681 9.11 -11.60 0.87
C ARG A 681 10.08 -12.45 1.70
N ALA A 682 10.99 -13.17 1.06
CA ALA A 682 12.00 -13.97 1.73
C ALA A 682 13.07 -13.10 2.39
N LEU A 683 13.51 -12.03 1.72
CA LEU A 683 14.40 -11.03 2.31
C LEU A 683 13.75 -10.35 3.52
N GLU A 684 12.47 -9.98 3.40
CA GLU A 684 11.69 -9.41 4.50
C GLU A 684 11.56 -10.40 5.67
N TYR A 685 11.25 -11.67 5.36
CA TYR A 685 11.22 -12.74 6.36
C TYR A 685 12.56 -12.88 7.08
N ILE A 686 13.68 -12.85 6.35
CA ILE A 686 15.01 -12.96 6.93
C ILE A 686 15.43 -11.70 7.70
N ALA A 687 15.04 -10.51 7.24
CA ALA A 687 15.25 -9.27 7.98
C ALA A 687 14.59 -9.35 9.36
N ARG A 688 13.32 -9.78 9.40
CA ARG A 688 12.59 -10.03 10.66
C ARG A 688 13.23 -11.10 11.51
N ARG A 689 13.65 -12.21 10.89
CA ARG A 689 14.32 -13.34 11.55
C ARG A 689 15.65 -12.92 12.19
N ALA A 690 16.39 -12.02 11.54
CA ALA A 690 17.64 -11.45 12.01
C ALA A 690 17.47 -10.24 12.95
N GLY A 691 16.23 -9.74 13.12
CA GLY A 691 15.94 -8.58 13.98
C GLY A 691 16.45 -7.25 13.43
N VAL A 692 16.53 -7.10 12.10
CA VAL A 692 16.99 -5.90 11.41
C VAL A 692 16.00 -5.45 10.34
N SER A 693 16.11 -4.20 9.88
CA SER A 693 15.35 -3.76 8.71
C SER A 693 15.89 -4.42 7.42
N ARG A 694 15.07 -4.42 6.37
CA ARG A 694 15.47 -4.94 5.05
C ARG A 694 16.71 -4.24 4.50
N THR A 695 16.79 -2.91 4.63
CA THR A 695 17.95 -2.12 4.18
C THR A 695 19.21 -2.45 4.98
N GLU A 696 19.07 -2.69 6.28
CA GLU A 696 20.20 -3.11 7.11
C GLU A 696 20.66 -4.54 6.80
N LEU A 697 19.75 -5.44 6.39
CA LEU A 697 20.07 -6.83 6.11
C LEU A 697 21.17 -6.99 5.06
N GLU A 698 21.13 -6.21 3.98
CA GLU A 698 22.16 -6.18 2.93
C GLU A 698 23.54 -5.89 3.54
N SER A 699 23.65 -4.87 4.39
CA SER A 699 24.91 -4.49 5.06
C SER A 699 25.36 -5.48 6.14
N VAL A 700 24.40 -6.09 6.85
CA VAL A 700 24.66 -6.97 8.00
C VAL A 700 25.10 -8.35 7.54
N LEU A 701 24.48 -8.90 6.50
CA LEU A 701 24.78 -10.24 5.99
C LEU A 701 25.68 -10.23 4.76
N ASP A 702 25.96 -9.05 4.20
CA ASP A 702 26.57 -8.91 2.87
C ASP A 702 25.78 -9.70 1.83
N LEU A 703 24.46 -9.58 1.95
CA LEU A 703 23.45 -10.22 1.11
C LEU A 703 22.97 -9.24 0.03
N ASP A 704 23.93 -8.46 -0.50
CA ASP A 704 23.76 -7.56 -1.66
C ASP A 704 23.14 -8.29 -2.87
N ALA A 705 23.18 -9.62 -2.83
CA ALA A 705 22.68 -10.52 -3.85
C ALA A 705 21.83 -11.68 -3.29
N ALA A 706 20.62 -11.39 -2.81
CA ALA A 706 19.49 -12.20 -3.33
C ALA A 706 19.23 -11.84 -4.81
N VAL A 707 20.32 -11.85 -5.60
CA VAL A 707 20.27 -11.78 -7.06
C VAL A 707 19.57 -13.05 -7.43
N ASN A 708 18.39 -12.92 -8.00
CA ASN A 708 17.75 -14.00 -8.71
C ASN A 708 18.50 -14.15 -10.07
N PRO A 709 19.46 -15.08 -10.24
CA PRO A 709 20.17 -15.27 -11.51
C PRO A 709 19.24 -15.99 -12.51
N ALA A 710 18.13 -16.55 -12.03
CA ALA A 710 17.02 -16.99 -12.86
C ALA A 710 16.30 -15.82 -13.56
N ARG A 711 16.33 -14.59 -13.05
CA ARG A 711 15.84 -13.39 -13.78
C ARG A 711 16.76 -13.01 -14.94
N MET A 712 17.96 -13.58 -15.00
CA MET A 712 18.90 -13.37 -16.11
C MET A 712 18.73 -14.41 -17.21
N HIS A 713 18.03 -15.51 -16.90
CA HIS A 713 17.72 -16.60 -17.80
C HIS A 713 16.34 -17.15 -17.48
N LEU A 714 15.30 -16.30 -17.50
CA LEU A 714 13.94 -16.75 -17.21
C LEU A 714 13.56 -17.92 -18.14
N GLN A 715 14.08 -17.86 -19.37
CA GLN A 715 13.99 -18.92 -20.37
C GLN A 715 14.60 -20.26 -19.94
N ASP A 716 15.61 -20.26 -19.07
CA ASP A 716 16.26 -21.49 -18.58
C ASP A 716 15.48 -22.17 -17.45
N VAL A 717 14.71 -21.41 -16.66
CA VAL A 717 13.92 -21.91 -15.53
C VAL A 717 12.45 -22.15 -15.83
N VAL A 718 11.89 -21.52 -16.86
CA VAL A 718 10.53 -21.82 -17.32
C VAL A 718 10.52 -23.25 -17.87
N LYS A 719 9.81 -24.12 -17.16
CA LYS A 719 9.57 -25.48 -17.59
C LYS A 719 8.81 -25.41 -18.93
N ASP A 720 9.18 -26.27 -19.86
CA ASP A 720 8.48 -26.49 -21.13
C ASP A 720 8.70 -25.47 -22.26
N LEU A 721 9.56 -24.46 -22.11
CA LEU A 721 10.04 -23.66 -23.25
C LEU A 721 10.98 -24.47 -24.16
N SER A 722 10.72 -24.46 -25.47
CA SER A 722 11.57 -25.10 -26.47
C SER A 722 12.97 -24.47 -26.52
N PRO A 723 14.04 -25.25 -26.85
CA PRO A 723 15.37 -24.70 -27.07
C PRO A 723 15.41 -23.57 -28.11
N GLN A 724 14.52 -23.63 -29.11
CA GLN A 724 14.40 -22.63 -30.16
C GLN A 724 13.85 -21.29 -29.61
N ALA A 725 12.81 -21.34 -28.78
CA ALA A 725 12.27 -20.16 -28.11
C ALA A 725 13.30 -19.53 -27.17
N ARG A 726 14.02 -20.34 -26.39
CA ARG A 726 15.11 -19.86 -25.52
C ARG A 726 16.18 -19.11 -26.31
N ALA A 727 16.68 -19.71 -27.39
CA ALA A 727 17.67 -19.08 -28.26
C ALA A 727 17.15 -17.81 -28.96
N ALA A 728 15.85 -17.73 -29.24
CA ALA A 728 15.24 -16.55 -29.83
C ALA A 728 15.08 -15.41 -28.81
N ILE A 729 14.74 -15.72 -27.56
CA ILE A 729 14.72 -14.76 -26.45
C ILE A 729 16.12 -14.20 -26.23
N ASP A 730 17.14 -15.08 -26.17
CA ASP A 730 18.55 -14.67 -26.03
C ASP A 730 19.02 -13.76 -27.17
N ARG A 731 18.62 -14.05 -28.42
CA ARG A 731 18.91 -13.19 -29.58
C ARG A 731 18.33 -11.80 -29.40
N GLU A 732 17.06 -11.71 -29.02
CA GLU A 732 16.43 -10.39 -28.85
C GLU A 732 16.99 -9.65 -27.65
N ALA A 733 17.21 -10.32 -26.52
CA ALA A 733 17.89 -9.70 -25.39
C ALA A 733 19.26 -9.12 -25.81
N ALA A 734 20.07 -9.88 -26.55
CA ALA A 734 21.37 -9.41 -27.01
C ALA A 734 21.31 -8.23 -27.98
N ARG A 735 20.32 -8.22 -28.88
CA ARG A 735 20.10 -7.11 -29.82
C ARG A 735 19.72 -5.82 -29.09
N PHE A 736 18.92 -5.92 -28.04
CA PHE A 736 18.51 -4.79 -27.22
C PHE A 736 19.63 -4.33 -26.28
N GLU A 737 20.38 -5.25 -25.66
CA GLU A 737 21.53 -4.93 -24.81
C GLU A 737 22.60 -4.13 -25.57
N GLU A 738 22.86 -4.43 -26.85
CA GLU A 738 23.75 -3.62 -27.68
C GLU A 738 23.30 -2.15 -27.75
N ALA A 739 22.01 -1.97 -27.97
CA ALA A 739 21.39 -0.69 -28.17
C ALA A 739 21.39 0.12 -26.85
N LEU A 740 21.15 -0.55 -25.71
CA LEU A 740 21.23 0.03 -24.37
C LEU A 740 22.66 0.33 -23.93
N ALA A 741 23.63 -0.53 -24.27
CA ALA A 741 25.05 -0.28 -24.02
C ALA A 741 25.52 1.00 -24.73
N LYS A 742 25.08 1.22 -25.97
CA LYS A 742 25.32 2.47 -26.69
C LYS A 742 24.66 3.67 -25.98
N ALA A 743 23.38 3.54 -25.60
CA ALA A 743 22.68 4.62 -24.89
C ALA A 743 23.36 5.00 -23.55
N ARG A 744 23.92 4.03 -22.81
CA ARG A 744 24.74 4.26 -21.61
C ARG A 744 26.02 5.01 -21.92
N ALA A 745 26.75 4.59 -22.96
CA ALA A 745 27.98 5.25 -23.38
C ALA A 745 27.73 6.72 -23.79
N ASP A 746 26.59 6.97 -24.44
CA ASP A 746 26.14 8.30 -24.84
C ASP A 746 25.54 9.12 -23.68
N GLY A 747 25.37 8.52 -22.48
CA GLY A 747 24.76 9.17 -21.31
C GLY A 747 23.25 9.43 -21.45
N THR A 748 22.58 8.78 -22.40
CA THR A 748 21.15 8.94 -22.69
C THR A 748 20.27 7.87 -22.03
N PHE A 749 20.89 6.79 -21.54
CA PHE A 749 20.18 5.75 -20.81
C PHE A 749 19.85 6.20 -19.38
N THR A 750 18.57 6.08 -19.01
CA THR A 750 18.11 6.27 -17.63
C THR A 750 17.82 4.90 -17.02
N PRO A 751 18.44 4.48 -15.91
CA PRO A 751 18.09 3.22 -15.27
C PRO A 751 16.60 3.17 -14.85
N LEU A 752 15.99 1.99 -14.92
CA LEU A 752 14.70 1.72 -14.28
C LEU A 752 14.84 1.75 -12.75
N SER A 753 13.78 2.16 -12.05
CA SER A 753 13.72 2.06 -10.59
C SER A 753 13.60 0.59 -10.12
N LYS A 754 13.89 0.31 -8.84
CA LYS A 754 13.76 -1.04 -8.27
C LYS A 754 12.33 -1.58 -8.43
N GLU A 755 11.33 -0.72 -8.27
CA GLU A 755 9.90 -1.07 -8.37
C GLU A 755 9.52 -1.36 -9.82
N GLN A 756 10.03 -0.56 -10.78
CA GLN A 756 9.85 -0.82 -12.21
C GLN A 756 10.47 -2.16 -12.61
N VAL A 757 11.67 -2.46 -12.11
CA VAL A 757 12.32 -3.76 -12.31
C VAL A 757 11.47 -4.89 -11.73
N GLY A 758 10.94 -4.73 -10.51
CA GLY A 758 10.03 -5.72 -9.89
C GLY A 758 8.78 -5.99 -10.74
N ALA A 759 8.10 -4.95 -11.18
CA ALA A 759 6.91 -5.02 -12.03
C ALA A 759 7.17 -5.75 -13.36
N LEU A 760 8.29 -5.43 -14.02
CA LEU A 760 8.65 -6.04 -15.30
C LEU A 760 9.02 -7.51 -15.16
N ASN A 761 9.65 -7.90 -14.05
CA ASN A 761 9.96 -9.31 -13.78
C ASN A 761 8.69 -10.16 -13.66
N LYS A 762 7.69 -9.69 -12.90
CA LYS A 762 6.37 -10.36 -12.80
C LYS A 762 5.76 -10.58 -14.19
N ARG A 763 5.83 -9.58 -15.05
CA ARG A 763 5.28 -9.65 -16.40
C ARG A 763 6.05 -10.61 -17.31
N MET A 764 7.36 -10.71 -17.16
CA MET A 764 8.16 -11.70 -17.87
C MET A 764 7.79 -13.13 -17.46
N ASP A 765 7.48 -13.38 -16.19
CA ASP A 765 6.95 -14.67 -15.72
C ASP A 765 5.64 -15.01 -16.43
N ASP A 766 4.69 -14.06 -16.48
CA ASP A 766 3.40 -14.23 -17.15
C ASP A 766 3.55 -14.52 -18.65
N TRP A 767 4.40 -13.75 -19.34
CA TRP A 767 4.64 -13.96 -20.77
C TRP A 767 5.34 -15.26 -21.07
N SER A 768 6.25 -15.70 -20.20
CA SER A 768 6.95 -16.97 -20.38
C SER A 768 6.02 -18.16 -20.15
N ALA A 769 5.12 -18.07 -19.17
CA ALA A 769 4.06 -19.05 -18.98
C ALA A 769 3.10 -19.09 -20.18
N ALA A 770 2.71 -17.93 -20.72
CA ALA A 770 1.89 -17.83 -21.92
C ALA A 770 2.60 -18.43 -23.15
N LEU A 771 3.91 -18.20 -23.29
CA LEU A 771 4.70 -18.75 -24.38
C LEU A 771 4.81 -20.27 -24.29
N ALA A 772 5.10 -20.82 -23.11
CA ALA A 772 5.14 -22.26 -22.87
C ALA A 772 3.79 -22.92 -23.19
N LYS A 773 2.67 -22.29 -22.78
CA LYS A 773 1.31 -22.74 -23.12
C LYS A 773 1.09 -22.75 -24.64
N LEU A 774 1.44 -21.67 -25.34
CA LEU A 774 1.30 -21.60 -26.80
C LEU A 774 2.16 -22.64 -27.53
N GLU A 775 3.36 -22.96 -27.04
CA GLU A 775 4.17 -24.04 -27.61
C GLU A 775 3.52 -25.41 -27.41
N ALA A 776 2.98 -25.68 -26.22
CA ALA A 776 2.28 -26.93 -25.92
C ALA A 776 0.99 -27.12 -26.76
N GLU A 777 0.28 -26.03 -27.02
CA GLU A 777 -0.99 -26.03 -27.77
C GLU A 777 -0.80 -25.93 -29.29
N GLY A 778 0.43 -25.78 -29.79
CA GLY A 778 0.69 -25.56 -31.20
C GLY A 778 0.16 -24.21 -31.73
N GLY A 779 0.15 -23.19 -30.86
CA GLY A 779 -0.33 -21.83 -31.17
C GLY A 779 0.43 -21.15 -32.31
N ALA A 780 -0.11 -20.03 -32.81
CA ALA A 780 0.41 -19.36 -33.99
C ALA A 780 1.85 -18.83 -33.79
N GLU A 781 2.73 -19.04 -34.78
CA GLU A 781 4.12 -18.61 -34.74
C GLU A 781 4.28 -17.09 -34.56
N ALA A 782 3.33 -16.30 -35.07
CA ALA A 782 3.31 -14.85 -34.87
C ALA A 782 3.12 -14.46 -33.39
N GLU A 783 2.29 -15.18 -32.66
CA GLU A 783 2.03 -14.92 -31.23
C GLU A 783 3.23 -15.33 -30.38
N LYS A 784 3.85 -16.49 -30.70
CA LYS A 784 5.09 -16.93 -30.07
C LYS A 784 6.21 -15.90 -30.28
N ALA A 785 6.40 -15.44 -31.53
CA ALA A 785 7.40 -14.42 -31.86
C ALA A 785 7.16 -13.10 -31.11
N ALA A 786 5.90 -12.68 -30.96
CA ALA A 786 5.56 -11.47 -30.21
C ALA A 786 5.89 -11.60 -28.70
N LEU A 787 5.65 -12.75 -28.09
CA LEU A 787 6.02 -13.00 -26.69
C LEU A 787 7.54 -13.08 -26.52
N ILE A 788 8.24 -13.79 -27.41
CA ILE A 788 9.71 -13.87 -27.43
C ILE A 788 10.33 -12.47 -27.45
N GLN A 789 9.82 -11.60 -28.33
CA GLN A 789 10.30 -10.22 -28.43
C GLN A 789 10.05 -9.42 -27.15
N LYS A 790 8.85 -9.54 -26.55
CA LYS A 790 8.51 -8.87 -25.28
C LYS A 790 9.42 -9.32 -24.14
N ILE A 791 9.66 -10.63 -24.01
CA ILE A 791 10.51 -11.21 -22.97
C ILE A 791 11.96 -10.75 -23.17
N GLY A 792 12.55 -10.98 -24.35
CA GLY A 792 13.96 -10.65 -24.60
C GLY A 792 14.26 -9.16 -24.41
N ARG A 793 13.38 -8.28 -24.88
CA ARG A 793 13.48 -6.83 -24.68
C ARG A 793 13.46 -6.45 -23.20
N THR A 794 12.46 -6.95 -22.47
CA THR A 794 12.27 -6.57 -21.06
C THR A 794 13.42 -7.07 -20.21
N GLN A 795 13.93 -8.26 -20.53
CA GLN A 795 15.13 -8.82 -19.93
C GLN A 795 16.34 -7.92 -20.16
N ALA A 796 16.58 -7.45 -21.40
CA ALA A 796 17.67 -6.53 -21.69
C ALA A 796 17.58 -5.21 -20.89
N GLU A 797 16.40 -4.64 -20.73
CA GLU A 797 16.20 -3.40 -19.97
C GLU A 797 16.34 -3.57 -18.46
N VAL A 798 15.82 -4.67 -17.91
CA VAL A 798 16.02 -5.03 -16.50
C VAL A 798 17.51 -5.20 -16.21
N LEU A 799 18.23 -5.91 -17.08
CA LEU A 799 19.69 -6.08 -16.99
C LEU A 799 20.44 -4.75 -17.18
N ALA A 800 19.92 -3.87 -18.03
CA ALA A 800 20.51 -2.56 -18.24
C ALA A 800 20.32 -1.61 -17.03
N SER A 801 19.34 -1.86 -16.19
CA SER A 801 18.93 -0.93 -15.13
C SER A 801 19.50 -1.24 -13.75
N SER A 802 20.16 -2.38 -13.58
CA SER A 802 20.75 -2.74 -12.29
C SER A 802 22.22 -2.35 -12.23
N ASP A 803 22.57 -1.55 -11.22
CA ASP A 803 23.94 -1.08 -10.96
C ASP A 803 24.85 -2.18 -10.38
N THR A 804 24.25 -3.20 -9.74
CA THR A 804 24.96 -4.34 -9.13
C THR A 804 25.03 -5.55 -10.04
N MET A 805 24.14 -5.63 -11.04
CA MET A 805 24.24 -6.66 -12.06
C MET A 805 25.40 -6.32 -12.99
N TYR A 806 26.27 -7.29 -13.24
CA TYR A 806 27.16 -7.21 -14.40
C TYR A 806 26.27 -6.91 -15.60
N GLY A 807 26.46 -5.75 -16.24
CA GLY A 807 25.46 -5.08 -17.09
C GLY A 807 25.08 -5.80 -18.39
N THR A 808 25.32 -7.11 -18.46
CA THR A 808 25.07 -8.05 -19.56
C THR A 808 24.73 -9.41 -18.98
N GLY A 809 23.53 -9.92 -19.31
CA GLY A 809 23.03 -11.21 -18.85
C GLY A 809 23.97 -12.40 -19.11
N GLY A 810 24.76 -12.32 -20.20
CA GLY A 810 25.65 -13.39 -20.64
C GLY A 810 26.88 -13.62 -19.75
N SER A 811 27.44 -12.56 -19.16
CA SER A 811 28.69 -12.68 -18.40
C SER A 811 28.48 -13.45 -17.10
N ILE A 812 27.36 -13.21 -16.41
CA ILE A 812 27.05 -13.87 -15.14
C ILE A 812 26.86 -15.38 -15.34
N ARG A 813 26.25 -15.82 -16.46
CA ARG A 813 26.15 -17.25 -16.80
C ARG A 813 27.53 -17.90 -16.84
N THR A 814 28.47 -17.31 -17.57
CA THR A 814 29.84 -17.82 -17.68
C THR A 814 30.56 -17.89 -16.33
N TRP A 815 30.36 -16.88 -15.47
CA TRP A 815 31.17 -16.72 -14.25
C TRP A 815 30.57 -17.36 -13.00
N VAL A 816 29.26 -17.63 -13.00
CA VAL A 816 28.52 -18.26 -11.91
C VAL A 816 28.24 -19.72 -12.24
N THR A 817 27.72 -20.02 -13.44
CA THR A 817 27.29 -21.39 -13.78
C THR A 817 28.43 -22.30 -14.28
N GLU A 818 29.43 -21.77 -15.00
CA GLU A 818 30.54 -22.56 -15.57
C GLU A 818 31.86 -22.48 -14.78
N ARG A 819 31.88 -21.81 -13.61
CA ARG A 819 33.11 -21.70 -12.83
C ARG A 819 33.58 -23.10 -12.45
N ALA A 820 34.80 -23.46 -12.88
CA ALA A 820 35.40 -24.72 -12.48
C ALA A 820 35.35 -24.83 -10.95
N ALA A 821 34.73 -25.90 -10.47
CA ALA A 821 34.74 -26.28 -9.07
C ALA A 821 36.16 -26.13 -8.51
N ALA A 822 36.35 -25.36 -7.43
CA ALA A 822 37.50 -25.57 -6.58
C ALA A 822 37.47 -27.05 -6.15
N SER A 823 38.61 -27.76 -6.13
CA SER A 823 38.60 -29.22 -6.02
C SER A 823 37.74 -29.69 -4.83
N GLY A 824 36.67 -30.43 -5.11
CA GLY A 824 35.75 -30.97 -4.10
C GLY A 824 34.50 -30.12 -3.79
N VAL A 825 34.30 -28.96 -4.43
CA VAL A 825 33.09 -28.13 -4.29
C VAL A 825 32.22 -28.27 -5.54
N LYS A 826 30.91 -28.51 -5.40
CA LYS A 826 30.00 -28.58 -6.56
C LYS A 826 29.94 -27.22 -7.29
N SER A 827 29.97 -27.25 -8.62
CA SER A 827 29.65 -26.09 -9.47
C SER A 827 28.21 -25.64 -9.23
N ASP A 828 27.90 -24.38 -9.56
CA ASP A 828 26.53 -23.87 -9.39
C ASP A 828 25.54 -24.58 -10.34
N LEU A 829 26.01 -25.10 -11.50
CA LEU A 829 25.21 -25.99 -12.35
C LEU A 829 24.83 -27.29 -11.66
N GLU A 830 25.77 -27.93 -10.97
CA GLU A 830 25.49 -29.16 -10.21
C GLU A 830 24.51 -28.88 -9.07
N LYS A 831 24.66 -27.75 -8.35
CA LYS A 831 23.70 -27.33 -7.31
C LYS A 831 22.29 -27.09 -7.87
N LEU A 832 22.18 -26.41 -9.01
CA LEU A 832 20.90 -26.16 -9.68
C LEU A 832 20.26 -27.47 -10.19
N ALA A 833 21.07 -28.37 -10.75
CA ALA A 833 20.63 -29.68 -11.21
C ALA A 833 20.08 -30.54 -10.07
N GLU A 834 20.75 -30.55 -8.91
CA GLU A 834 20.29 -31.25 -7.69
C GLU A 834 18.99 -30.68 -7.15
N ALA A 835 18.80 -29.37 -7.25
CA ALA A 835 17.53 -28.76 -6.92
C ALA A 835 16.40 -29.19 -7.88
N GLY A 836 16.70 -29.87 -8.99
CA GLY A 836 15.73 -30.29 -10.01
C GLY A 836 15.57 -29.27 -11.15
N VAL A 837 16.51 -28.34 -11.32
CA VAL A 837 16.57 -27.49 -12.52
C VAL A 837 17.29 -28.28 -13.62
N LYS A 838 16.56 -28.74 -14.63
CA LYS A 838 17.18 -29.39 -15.80
C LYS A 838 17.86 -28.33 -16.67
N VAL A 839 19.16 -28.14 -16.51
CA VAL A 839 19.96 -27.33 -17.42
C VAL A 839 20.43 -28.23 -18.57
N ASP A 840 20.03 -27.91 -19.80
CA ASP A 840 20.48 -28.63 -20.98
C ASP A 840 21.99 -28.40 -21.19
N PRO A 841 22.83 -29.45 -21.21
CA PRO A 841 24.26 -29.31 -21.49
C PRO A 841 24.57 -28.63 -22.84
N ALA A 842 23.67 -28.73 -23.82
CA ALA A 842 23.79 -28.00 -25.08
C ALA A 842 23.51 -26.49 -24.90
N ALA A 843 22.63 -26.12 -23.97
CA ALA A 843 22.39 -24.74 -23.55
C ALA A 843 23.54 -24.16 -22.70
N ALA A 844 24.40 -25.02 -22.13
CA ALA A 844 25.65 -24.61 -21.48
C ALA A 844 26.76 -24.22 -22.48
N THR A 845 26.55 -24.40 -23.79
CA THR A 845 27.44 -23.79 -24.78
C THR A 845 27.11 -22.30 -24.86
N ILE A 846 28.00 -21.42 -24.37
CA ILE A 846 27.75 -19.97 -24.42
C ILE A 846 27.43 -19.56 -25.86
N TRP A 847 26.21 -19.11 -26.05
CA TRP A 847 25.71 -18.68 -27.34
C TRP A 847 26.52 -17.45 -27.81
N PRO A 848 26.86 -17.31 -29.11
CA PRO A 848 27.64 -16.16 -29.59
C PRO A 848 27.05 -14.81 -29.18
N GLY A 849 25.72 -14.71 -29.05
CA GLY A 849 25.03 -13.52 -28.56
C GLY A 849 25.37 -13.17 -27.12
N GLN A 850 25.47 -14.16 -26.23
CA GLN A 850 25.85 -13.97 -24.83
C GLN A 850 27.33 -13.57 -24.70
N ARG A 851 28.22 -14.13 -25.52
CA ARG A 851 29.64 -13.71 -25.59
C ARG A 851 29.76 -12.27 -26.09
N PHE A 852 29.00 -11.94 -27.15
CA PHE A 852 28.94 -10.61 -27.71
C PHE A 852 28.52 -9.59 -26.66
N THR A 853 27.40 -9.84 -25.97
CA THR A 853 26.92 -8.89 -24.96
C THR A 853 27.89 -8.80 -23.79
N SER A 854 28.42 -9.93 -23.29
CA SER A 854 29.44 -9.92 -22.22
C SER A 854 30.62 -8.98 -22.51
N ILE A 855 31.08 -8.91 -23.76
CA ILE A 855 32.15 -7.97 -24.14
C ILE A 855 31.67 -6.51 -24.10
N LEU A 856 30.44 -6.23 -24.53
CA LEU A 856 29.85 -4.89 -24.44
C LEU A 856 29.72 -4.40 -22.99
N GLY A 857 29.38 -5.30 -22.07
CA GLY A 857 29.22 -4.98 -20.64
C GLY A 857 30.52 -4.51 -19.99
N GLU A 858 31.64 -5.13 -20.38
CA GLU A 858 32.97 -4.72 -19.93
C GLU A 858 33.43 -3.39 -20.58
N GLY A 859 32.79 -2.98 -21.68
CA GLY A 859 33.13 -1.81 -22.49
C GLY A 859 33.21 -0.51 -21.68
N HIS A 860 32.21 -0.20 -20.84
CA HIS A 860 32.20 1.06 -20.09
C HIS A 860 33.30 1.17 -19.01
N PHE A 861 33.72 0.04 -18.41
CA PHE A 861 34.88 0.02 -17.51
C PHE A 861 36.17 0.26 -18.30
N LEU A 862 36.28 -0.40 -19.45
CA LEU A 862 37.42 -0.26 -20.35
C LEU A 862 37.52 1.15 -20.93
N ASP A 863 36.42 1.77 -21.34
CA ASP A 863 36.39 3.13 -21.87
C ASP A 863 36.85 4.15 -20.82
N ARG A 864 36.39 4.01 -19.57
CA ARG A 864 36.87 4.83 -18.45
C ARG A 864 38.36 4.62 -18.19
N ALA A 865 38.81 3.38 -18.15
CA ALA A 865 40.22 3.04 -17.95
C ALA A 865 41.09 3.60 -19.09
N PHE A 866 40.68 3.39 -20.35
CA PHE A 866 41.35 3.91 -21.54
C PHE A 866 41.41 5.44 -21.51
N ALA A 867 40.31 6.11 -21.20
CA ALA A 867 40.26 7.56 -21.13
C ALA A 867 41.11 8.13 -19.98
N ALA A 868 41.13 7.47 -18.81
CA ALA A 868 41.97 7.87 -17.69
C ALA A 868 43.46 7.71 -18.01
N ILE A 869 43.86 6.58 -18.60
CA ILE A 869 45.24 6.31 -19.02
C ILE A 869 45.67 7.29 -20.12
N ALA A 870 44.83 7.49 -21.15
CA ALA A 870 45.13 8.38 -22.28
C ALA A 870 45.19 9.87 -21.90
N ARG A 871 44.33 10.32 -20.97
CA ARG A 871 44.35 11.70 -20.44
C ARG A 871 45.44 11.92 -19.40
N GLY A 872 46.25 10.92 -19.12
CA GLY A 872 47.39 11.04 -18.23
C GLY A 872 47.02 11.16 -16.76
N ALA A 873 46.01 10.43 -16.28
CA ALA A 873 45.73 10.29 -14.85
C ALA A 873 47.01 9.93 -14.07
N GLU A 874 47.08 10.37 -12.81
CA GLU A 874 48.24 10.19 -11.94
C GLU A 874 47.85 9.54 -10.60
N GLY A 875 48.85 9.05 -9.88
CA GLY A 875 48.70 8.53 -8.51
C GLY A 875 47.61 7.46 -8.38
N PRO A 876 46.73 7.54 -7.36
CA PRO A 876 45.69 6.54 -7.13
C PRO A 876 44.71 6.37 -8.29
N ALA A 877 44.40 7.44 -9.03
CA ALA A 877 43.46 7.37 -10.16
C ALA A 877 44.03 6.55 -11.33
N LEU A 878 45.34 6.67 -11.59
CA LEU A 878 46.03 5.84 -12.59
C LEU A 878 46.08 4.38 -12.16
N VAL A 879 46.42 4.11 -10.90
CA VAL A 879 46.46 2.73 -10.36
C VAL A 879 45.08 2.07 -10.47
N GLY A 880 44.01 2.82 -10.16
CA GLY A 880 42.63 2.38 -10.37
C GLY A 880 42.33 2.05 -11.83
N ALA A 881 42.70 2.94 -12.76
CA ALA A 881 42.50 2.69 -14.19
C ALA A 881 43.27 1.47 -14.72
N ILE A 882 44.51 1.24 -14.25
CA ILE A 882 45.32 0.06 -14.61
C ILE A 882 44.72 -1.22 -14.02
N LYS A 883 44.23 -1.16 -12.78
CA LYS A 883 43.50 -2.27 -12.15
C LYS A 883 42.27 -2.65 -12.97
N ASP A 884 41.48 -1.67 -13.38
CA ASP A 884 40.27 -1.88 -14.16
C ASP A 884 40.59 -2.42 -15.55
N LEU A 885 41.63 -1.89 -16.22
CA LEU A 885 42.12 -2.43 -17.49
C LEU A 885 42.53 -3.91 -17.35
N GLY A 886 43.36 -4.24 -16.35
CA GLY A 886 43.82 -5.61 -16.14
C GLY A 886 42.67 -6.56 -15.82
N LYS A 887 41.72 -6.14 -14.97
CA LYS A 887 40.55 -6.93 -14.58
C LYS A 887 39.57 -7.14 -15.74
N HIS A 888 39.05 -6.05 -16.30
CA HIS A 888 37.97 -6.08 -17.29
C HIS A 888 38.50 -6.48 -18.67
N GLY A 889 39.72 -6.07 -19.02
CA GLY A 889 40.38 -6.52 -20.24
C GLY A 889 40.70 -8.01 -20.21
N GLY A 890 41.16 -8.53 -19.07
CA GLY A 890 41.42 -9.96 -18.90
C GLY A 890 40.17 -10.80 -19.14
N ARG A 891 39.01 -10.37 -18.65
CA ARG A 891 37.72 -11.02 -18.90
C ARG A 891 37.33 -11.01 -20.38
N VAL A 892 37.51 -9.88 -21.06
CA VAL A 892 37.25 -9.79 -22.51
C VAL A 892 38.15 -10.76 -23.30
N VAL A 893 39.43 -10.83 -22.95
CA VAL A 893 40.39 -11.73 -23.59
C VAL A 893 40.01 -13.20 -23.34
N GLU A 894 39.54 -13.54 -22.14
CA GLU A 894 39.05 -14.89 -21.85
C GLU A 894 37.82 -15.26 -22.68
N ILE A 895 36.84 -14.34 -22.80
CA ILE A 895 35.63 -14.55 -23.61
C ILE A 895 35.99 -14.74 -25.10
N LEU A 896 36.91 -13.91 -25.61
CA LEU A 896 37.39 -13.99 -27.00
C LEU A 896 38.28 -15.21 -27.25
N GLY A 897 39.07 -15.63 -26.25
CA GLY A 897 40.00 -16.77 -26.32
C GLY A 897 39.32 -18.12 -26.59
N ARG A 898 38.02 -18.24 -26.34
CA ARG A 898 37.22 -19.43 -26.71
C ARG A 898 37.07 -19.61 -28.23
N ASP A 899 37.28 -18.56 -29.02
CA ASP A 899 37.25 -18.61 -30.48
C ASP A 899 38.25 -17.59 -31.05
N VAL A 900 39.55 -17.81 -30.79
CA VAL A 900 40.62 -16.87 -31.18
C VAL A 900 40.56 -16.51 -32.67
N ALA A 901 40.08 -17.41 -33.53
CA ALA A 901 39.94 -17.19 -34.96
C ALA A 901 39.10 -15.94 -35.30
N VAL A 902 38.10 -15.59 -34.46
CA VAL A 902 37.24 -14.42 -34.70
C VAL A 902 37.90 -13.08 -34.41
N THR A 903 39.03 -13.07 -33.69
CA THR A 903 39.71 -11.84 -33.25
C THR A 903 40.67 -11.28 -34.30
N GLY A 904 41.04 -12.08 -35.31
CA GLY A 904 42.13 -11.76 -36.24
C GLY A 904 43.53 -11.77 -35.58
N MET A 905 43.65 -12.24 -34.33
CA MET A 905 44.91 -12.45 -33.62
C MET A 905 45.30 -13.93 -33.60
N SER A 906 46.59 -14.24 -33.48
CA SER A 906 47.03 -15.60 -33.23
C SER A 906 46.83 -15.96 -31.76
N ALA A 907 46.69 -17.26 -31.46
CA ALA A 907 46.53 -17.76 -30.08
C ALA A 907 47.65 -17.26 -29.15
N ALA A 908 48.90 -17.32 -29.62
CA ALA A 908 50.06 -16.83 -28.87
C ALA A 908 49.99 -15.31 -28.56
N LYS A 909 49.43 -14.49 -29.46
CA LYS A 909 49.25 -13.05 -29.21
C LYS A 909 48.13 -12.80 -28.20
N MET A 910 47.05 -13.58 -28.24
CA MET A 910 45.97 -13.49 -27.26
C MET A 910 46.42 -13.94 -25.87
N GLU A 911 47.17 -15.04 -25.79
CA GLU A 911 47.77 -15.53 -24.54
C GLU A 911 48.73 -14.50 -23.93
N SER A 912 49.63 -13.93 -24.75
CA SER A 912 50.52 -12.85 -24.29
C SER A 912 49.76 -11.61 -23.80
N LEU A 913 48.66 -11.24 -24.46
CA LEU A 913 47.80 -10.15 -23.99
C LEU A 913 47.11 -10.50 -22.66
N ALA A 914 46.63 -11.73 -22.50
CA ALA A 914 46.01 -12.22 -21.26
C ALA A 914 47.00 -12.16 -20.08
N GLU A 915 48.22 -12.68 -20.29
CA GLU A 915 49.30 -12.67 -19.29
C GLU A 915 49.68 -11.25 -18.89
N ALA A 916 49.78 -10.34 -19.86
CA ALA A 916 50.09 -8.94 -19.60
C ALA A 916 49.01 -8.25 -18.74
N LEU A 917 47.72 -8.45 -19.07
CA LEU A 917 46.60 -7.89 -18.32
C LEU A 917 46.52 -8.47 -16.89
N ALA A 918 46.77 -9.77 -16.73
CA ALA A 918 46.88 -10.41 -15.42
C ALA A 918 48.07 -9.84 -14.60
N GLY A 919 49.19 -9.57 -15.27
CA GLY A 919 50.36 -8.89 -14.70
C GLY A 919 50.01 -7.51 -14.14
N TRP A 920 49.28 -6.69 -14.90
CA TRP A 920 48.83 -5.37 -14.44
C TRP A 920 47.84 -5.44 -13.27
N LEU A 921 46.89 -6.38 -13.31
CA LEU A 921 45.97 -6.58 -12.19
C LEU A 921 46.75 -6.94 -10.91
N LYS A 922 47.75 -7.82 -11.01
CA LYS A 922 48.63 -8.17 -9.89
C LYS A 922 49.44 -6.96 -9.41
N ALA A 923 50.08 -6.23 -10.32
CA ALA A 923 50.89 -5.07 -10.00
C ALA A 923 50.07 -3.97 -9.29
N SER A 924 48.84 -3.72 -9.76
CA SER A 924 47.93 -2.71 -9.20
C SER A 924 47.51 -2.97 -7.75
N LYS A 925 47.57 -4.23 -7.30
CA LYS A 925 47.32 -4.64 -5.90
C LYS A 925 48.58 -4.59 -5.03
N GLY A 926 49.74 -4.30 -5.61
CA GLY A 926 51.04 -4.33 -4.94
C GLY A 926 51.88 -3.09 -5.25
N PRO A 927 53.11 -3.22 -5.78
CA PRO A 927 54.11 -2.15 -5.79
C PRO A 927 53.82 -1.02 -6.77
N LEU A 928 52.79 -1.15 -7.64
CA LEU A 928 52.53 -0.19 -8.70
C LEU A 928 52.32 1.23 -8.16
N ALA A 929 51.72 1.38 -6.97
CA ALA A 929 51.52 2.68 -6.33
C ALA A 929 52.83 3.43 -6.03
N ASP A 930 53.92 2.70 -5.78
CA ASP A 930 55.25 3.27 -5.59
C ASP A 930 55.98 3.42 -6.92
N THR A 931 55.84 2.45 -7.83
CA THR A 931 56.48 2.50 -9.16
C THR A 931 56.01 3.69 -9.98
N VAL A 932 54.72 4.05 -9.94
CA VAL A 932 54.19 5.19 -10.71
C VAL A 932 54.63 6.57 -10.18
N LYS A 933 55.33 6.63 -9.03
CA LYS A 933 55.93 7.88 -8.53
C LYS A 933 57.23 8.23 -9.27
N ASP A 934 57.88 7.25 -9.88
CA ASP A 934 59.05 7.47 -10.72
C ASP A 934 58.61 7.85 -12.15
N ALA A 935 59.07 9.01 -12.63
CA ALA A 935 58.62 9.56 -13.90
C ALA A 935 59.08 8.74 -15.12
N ALA A 936 60.26 8.09 -15.05
CA ALA A 936 60.78 7.27 -16.14
C ALA A 936 60.02 5.93 -16.22
N GLU A 937 59.77 5.30 -15.07
CA GLU A 937 58.94 4.10 -14.99
C GLU A 937 57.49 4.39 -15.41
N LEU A 938 56.92 5.53 -15.00
CA LEU A 938 55.59 5.95 -15.42
C LEU A 938 55.50 6.10 -16.95
N ALA A 939 56.51 6.70 -17.59
CA ALA A 939 56.56 6.84 -19.04
C ALA A 939 56.64 5.46 -19.74
N ARG A 940 57.45 4.53 -19.21
CA ARG A 940 57.54 3.16 -19.70
C ARG A 940 56.21 2.42 -19.59
N ILE A 941 55.58 2.46 -18.41
CA ILE A 941 54.28 1.85 -18.13
C ILE A 941 53.21 2.39 -19.10
N ARG A 942 53.17 3.70 -19.35
CA ARG A 942 52.22 4.30 -20.30
C ARG A 942 52.44 3.82 -21.74
N GLY A 943 53.69 3.63 -22.17
CA GLY A 943 54.01 3.06 -23.48
C GLY A 943 53.52 1.62 -23.65
N GLU A 944 53.75 0.77 -22.64
CA GLU A 944 53.29 -0.62 -22.63
C GLU A 944 51.76 -0.72 -22.63
N LEU A 945 51.09 0.07 -21.78
CA LEU A 945 49.63 0.15 -21.72
C LEU A 945 49.03 0.62 -23.04
N ALA A 946 49.61 1.62 -23.70
CA ALA A 946 49.12 2.10 -24.99
C ALA A 946 49.14 0.99 -26.06
N GLY A 947 50.22 0.20 -26.12
CA GLY A 947 50.32 -0.94 -27.03
C GLY A 947 49.26 -2.02 -26.76
N GLN A 948 49.06 -2.37 -25.49
CA GLN A 948 48.08 -3.38 -25.07
C GLN A 948 46.63 -2.91 -25.25
N ILE A 949 46.33 -1.63 -24.98
CA ILE A 949 45.02 -1.03 -25.26
C ILE A 949 44.72 -1.10 -26.76
N GLY A 950 45.70 -0.83 -27.62
CA GLY A 950 45.55 -0.97 -29.08
C GLY A 950 45.25 -2.40 -29.52
N GLN A 951 45.95 -3.39 -28.95
CA GLN A 951 45.71 -4.81 -29.20
C GLN A 951 44.31 -5.24 -28.72
N LEU A 952 43.94 -4.86 -27.49
CA LEU A 952 42.63 -5.19 -26.91
C LEU A 952 41.49 -4.57 -27.73
N ARG A 953 41.60 -3.29 -28.14
CA ARG A 953 40.60 -2.63 -29.01
C ARG A 953 40.44 -3.35 -30.35
N THR A 954 41.56 -3.78 -30.94
CA THR A 954 41.53 -4.53 -32.21
C THR A 954 40.83 -5.88 -32.03
N ALA A 955 41.19 -6.63 -30.97
CA ALA A 955 40.57 -7.91 -30.64
C ALA A 955 39.06 -7.74 -30.38
N MET A 956 38.66 -6.70 -29.62
CA MET A 956 37.28 -6.38 -29.34
C MET A 956 36.49 -6.03 -30.60
N ASN A 957 37.01 -5.14 -31.45
CA ASN A 957 36.30 -4.72 -32.67
C ASN A 957 36.07 -5.91 -33.62
N ASN A 958 37.09 -6.74 -33.83
CA ASN A 958 36.97 -7.93 -34.69
C ASN A 958 36.07 -8.99 -34.05
N GLY A 959 36.30 -9.29 -32.78
CA GLY A 959 35.58 -10.32 -32.04
C GLY A 959 34.10 -9.99 -31.87
N THR A 960 33.74 -8.75 -31.53
CA THR A 960 32.34 -8.33 -31.40
C THR A 960 31.61 -8.35 -32.74
N GLY A 961 32.24 -7.91 -33.83
CA GLY A 961 31.66 -7.98 -35.17
C GLY A 961 31.39 -9.42 -35.61
N ALA A 962 32.33 -10.33 -35.37
CA ALA A 962 32.18 -11.74 -35.69
C ALA A 962 31.15 -12.45 -34.79
N LEU A 963 31.18 -12.22 -33.48
CA LEU A 963 30.21 -12.79 -32.54
C LEU A 963 28.79 -12.30 -32.82
N ARG A 964 28.61 -11.03 -33.19
CA ARG A 964 27.33 -10.48 -33.65
C ARG A 964 26.82 -11.21 -34.88
N ALA A 965 27.69 -11.46 -35.86
CA ALA A 965 27.34 -12.19 -37.07
C ALA A 965 26.99 -13.66 -36.79
N GLN A 966 27.79 -14.35 -35.96
CA GLN A 966 27.53 -15.72 -35.52
C GLN A 966 26.20 -15.84 -34.76
N ALA A 967 25.86 -14.82 -33.96
CA ALA A 967 24.62 -14.75 -33.19
C ALA A 967 23.38 -14.40 -34.05
N GLN A 968 23.57 -14.03 -35.32
CA GLN A 968 22.51 -13.65 -36.24
C GLN A 968 21.60 -12.54 -35.68
N LEU A 969 22.17 -11.54 -34.99
CA LEU A 969 21.40 -10.46 -34.33
C LEU A 969 20.68 -9.51 -35.29
N GLY A 970 20.86 -9.68 -36.60
CA GLY A 970 20.28 -8.79 -37.61
C GLY A 970 20.81 -7.36 -37.54
N PRO A 971 20.13 -6.39 -38.19
CA PRO A 971 20.51 -4.99 -38.12
C PRO A 971 20.37 -4.45 -36.69
N ALA A 972 21.33 -3.60 -36.29
CA ALA A 972 21.26 -2.89 -35.02
C ALA A 972 20.00 -2.02 -34.97
N LEU A 973 19.41 -1.88 -33.77
CA LEU A 973 18.24 -1.03 -33.59
C LEU A 973 18.59 0.43 -33.89
N SER A 974 17.73 1.10 -34.64
CA SER A 974 17.80 2.54 -34.85
C SER A 974 17.54 3.31 -33.55
N ALA A 975 18.00 4.56 -33.49
CA ALA A 975 17.73 5.43 -32.33
C ALA A 975 16.22 5.63 -32.09
N SER A 976 15.41 5.66 -33.15
CA SER A 976 13.95 5.76 -33.04
C SER A 976 13.30 4.49 -32.50
N GLU A 977 13.79 3.31 -32.90
CA GLU A 977 13.32 2.04 -32.34
C GLU A 977 13.64 1.99 -30.84
N LEU A 978 14.89 2.32 -30.47
CA LEU A 978 15.33 2.44 -29.08
C LEU A 978 14.47 3.39 -28.23
N ALA A 979 14.15 4.57 -28.75
CA ALA A 979 13.34 5.56 -28.04
C ALA A 979 11.88 5.08 -27.85
N GLY A 980 11.28 4.47 -28.89
CA GLY A 980 9.97 3.82 -28.76
C GLY A 980 10.00 2.63 -27.79
N ILE A 981 11.18 2.03 -27.65
CA ILE A 981 11.42 0.91 -26.77
C ILE A 981 11.45 1.36 -25.29
N ASP A 982 12.31 2.31 -24.96
CA ASP A 982 12.40 2.85 -23.60
C ASP A 982 11.04 3.43 -23.14
N ALA A 983 10.34 4.13 -24.04
CA ALA A 983 9.02 4.69 -23.76
C ALA A 983 7.97 3.62 -23.40
N TRP A 984 7.92 2.49 -24.13
CA TRP A 984 6.93 1.44 -23.85
C TRP A 984 7.24 0.64 -22.60
N VAL A 985 8.51 0.35 -22.29
CA VAL A 985 8.82 -0.38 -21.05
C VAL A 985 8.53 0.49 -19.84
N ARG A 986 8.90 1.77 -19.87
CA ARG A 986 8.53 2.72 -18.81
C ARG A 986 7.03 2.88 -18.69
N ALA A 987 6.30 2.98 -19.79
CA ALA A 987 4.84 3.05 -19.77
C ALA A 987 4.23 1.78 -19.15
N GLN A 988 4.79 0.61 -19.44
CA GLN A 988 4.32 -0.65 -18.89
C GLN A 988 4.65 -0.78 -17.40
N ALA A 989 5.86 -0.41 -16.98
CA ALA A 989 6.23 -0.38 -15.57
C ALA A 989 5.38 0.64 -14.79
N ALA A 990 5.13 1.82 -15.36
CA ALA A 990 4.26 2.84 -14.77
C ALA A 990 2.80 2.38 -14.68
N ALA A 991 2.30 1.62 -15.66
CA ALA A 991 0.95 1.05 -15.62
C ALA A 991 0.81 0.05 -14.47
N GLU A 992 1.79 -0.82 -14.26
CA GLU A 992 1.79 -1.79 -13.15
C GLU A 992 1.90 -1.09 -11.80
N LEU A 993 2.81 -0.11 -11.67
CA LEU A 993 2.95 0.66 -10.43
C LEU A 993 1.70 1.46 -10.10
N ARG A 994 1.00 2.00 -11.09
CA ARG A 994 -0.31 2.65 -10.87
C ARG A 994 -1.37 1.63 -10.46
N GLY A 995 -1.37 0.44 -11.04
CA GLY A 995 -2.24 -0.65 -10.61
C GLY A 995 -2.02 -1.00 -9.14
N GLN A 996 -0.76 -1.17 -8.74
CA GLN A 996 -0.39 -1.47 -7.36
C GLN A 996 -0.70 -0.30 -6.41
N ALA A 997 -0.35 0.93 -6.78
CA ALA A 997 -0.62 2.11 -5.97
C ALA A 997 -2.13 2.37 -5.80
N LEU A 998 -2.95 1.98 -6.78
CA LEU A 998 -4.41 2.03 -6.67
C LEU A 998 -4.91 0.99 -5.67
N LEU A 999 -4.39 -0.24 -5.71
CA LEU A 999 -4.67 -1.27 -4.70
C LEU A 999 -4.25 -0.80 -3.29
N ASP A 1000 -3.03 -0.29 -3.16
CA ASP A 1000 -2.49 0.20 -1.88
C ASP A 1000 -3.26 1.43 -1.35
N SER A 1001 -3.66 2.36 -2.22
CA SER A 1001 -4.47 3.52 -1.84
C SER A 1001 -5.87 3.11 -1.39
N LEU A 1002 -6.47 2.10 -2.03
CA LEU A 1002 -7.76 1.56 -1.62
C LEU A 1002 -7.66 0.89 -0.23
N LEU A 1003 -6.56 0.21 0.06
CA LEU A 1003 -6.29 -0.38 1.38
C LEU A 1003 -6.00 0.68 2.46
N SER A 1004 -5.24 1.73 2.13
CA SER A 1004 -4.99 2.86 3.04
C SER A 1004 -6.27 3.65 3.34
N LEU A 1005 -7.16 3.78 2.35
CA LEU A 1005 -8.49 4.35 2.57
C LEU A 1005 -9.35 3.45 3.48
N GLU A 1006 -9.27 2.13 3.34
CA GLU A 1006 -9.91 1.15 4.23
C GLU A 1006 -9.44 1.34 5.69
N GLN A 1007 -8.15 1.64 5.90
CA GLN A 1007 -7.57 1.83 7.24
C GLN A 1007 -7.88 3.19 7.86
N SER A 1008 -7.74 4.27 7.10
CA SER A 1008 -8.02 5.64 7.58
C SER A 1008 -9.48 5.84 7.95
N VAL A 1009 -10.41 5.12 7.29
CA VAL A 1009 -11.84 5.12 7.63
C VAL A 1009 -12.16 4.20 8.82
N SER A 1010 -11.26 3.26 9.16
CA SER A 1010 -11.43 2.32 10.29
C SER A 1010 -10.94 2.84 11.65
N LEU A 1011 -10.26 4.00 11.70
CA LEU A 1011 -9.84 4.66 12.94
C LEU A 1011 -10.95 5.59 13.46
N PRO A 1012 -11.43 5.45 14.72
CA PRO A 1012 -12.32 6.45 15.31
C PRO A 1012 -11.54 7.75 15.50
N ALA A 1013 -11.99 8.83 14.86
CA ALA A 1013 -11.43 10.15 15.03
C ALA A 1013 -11.40 10.53 16.52
N LYS A 1014 -10.19 10.63 17.11
CA LYS A 1014 -10.00 11.31 18.39
C LYS A 1014 -10.30 12.80 18.18
N VAL A 1015 -11.56 13.19 18.36
CA VAL A 1015 -11.92 14.59 18.61
C VAL A 1015 -11.39 14.92 20.00
N GLY A 1016 -10.17 15.45 20.05
CA GLY A 1016 -9.59 15.97 21.29
C GLY A 1016 -10.41 17.15 21.80
N SER A 1017 -11.00 16.98 22.99
CA SER A 1017 -11.52 18.09 23.78
C SER A 1017 -10.35 19.00 24.20
N ALA A 1018 -10.15 20.08 23.45
CA ALA A 1018 -9.43 21.25 23.97
C ALA A 1018 -10.47 22.23 24.53
N ALA A 1019 -10.85 22.04 25.79
CA ALA A 1019 -11.53 23.06 26.57
C ALA A 1019 -10.96 23.11 27.99
N ALA A 1020 -10.55 24.33 28.37
CA ALA A 1020 -10.18 24.80 29.70
C ALA A 1020 -8.80 24.39 30.27
N ALA A 1021 -7.74 25.00 29.72
CA ALA A 1021 -6.63 25.48 30.53
C ALA A 1021 -6.53 27.01 30.36
N THR A 1022 -6.88 27.73 31.43
CA THR A 1022 -6.64 29.17 31.60
C THR A 1022 -5.16 29.49 31.38
N PRO A 1023 -4.80 30.49 30.55
CA PRO A 1023 -3.42 30.92 30.46
C PRO A 1023 -3.08 31.81 31.66
N GLU A 1024 -2.14 31.36 32.50
CA GLU A 1024 -1.37 32.25 33.36
C GLU A 1024 -0.57 33.23 32.49
N PRO A 1025 -0.51 34.53 32.84
CA PRO A 1025 0.26 35.50 32.08
C PRO A 1025 1.74 35.37 32.45
N ASN A 1026 2.53 34.80 31.53
CA ASN A 1026 3.98 34.84 31.65
C ASN A 1026 4.48 36.20 31.11
N THR A 1027 4.84 37.07 32.05
CA THR A 1027 5.43 38.39 31.81
C THR A 1027 6.88 38.23 31.34
N SER A 1028 7.12 38.41 30.05
CA SER A 1028 8.44 38.79 29.53
C SER A 1028 8.55 40.32 29.55
N THR A 1029 9.11 40.86 30.63
CA THR A 1029 9.67 42.22 30.64
C THR A 1029 11.03 42.21 29.94
N PRO A 1030 11.30 43.16 29.02
CA PRO A 1030 12.66 43.49 28.59
C PRO A 1030 13.31 44.46 29.59
N ASP A 1031 14.63 44.34 29.73
CA ASP A 1031 15.50 45.19 30.54
C ASP A 1031 15.25 46.70 30.32
N GLY A 1032 15.10 47.44 31.42
CA GLY A 1032 15.06 48.91 31.46
C GLY A 1032 14.88 49.44 32.90
N PRO A 1033 15.47 50.59 33.28
CA PRO A 1033 16.26 50.70 34.50
C PRO A 1033 15.51 51.14 35.78
N VAL A 1034 16.10 50.67 36.89
CA VAL A 1034 16.06 51.14 38.29
C VAL A 1034 15.35 52.47 38.55
N TYR A 1035 14.29 52.43 39.36
CA TYR A 1035 13.92 53.53 40.27
C TYR A 1035 13.11 53.03 41.47
N SER A 1036 13.65 53.19 42.68
CA SER A 1036 12.96 52.89 43.94
C SER A 1036 12.07 54.06 44.38
N PRO A 1037 10.87 53.81 44.94
CA PRO A 1037 10.20 54.75 45.84
C PRO A 1037 10.20 54.28 47.31
N PRO A 1038 10.01 55.20 48.28
CA PRO A 1038 10.18 54.95 49.71
C PRO A 1038 8.90 54.41 50.38
N PRO A 1039 8.98 53.95 51.65
CA PRO A 1039 7.92 53.21 52.31
C PRO A 1039 6.91 54.12 53.03
N SER A 1040 5.64 53.73 53.07
CA SER A 1040 4.75 54.10 54.18
C SER A 1040 3.47 53.27 54.24
N SER A 1041 3.33 52.55 55.36
CA SER A 1041 2.14 52.40 56.21
C SER A 1041 0.80 51.91 55.61
N THR A 1042 0.45 50.70 56.06
CA THR A 1042 -0.86 50.16 56.49
C THR A 1042 -1.84 51.18 57.11
N PRO A 1043 -3.17 50.92 57.16
CA PRO A 1043 -3.84 49.68 57.61
C PRO A 1043 -4.39 48.77 56.53
#